data_AF-A0A821IAP2-F1
#
_entry.id   AF-A0A821IAP2-F1
#
_cell.length_a   1.000
_cell.length_b   1.000
_cell.length_c   1.000
_cell.angle_alpha   90.00
_cell.angle_beta   90.00
_cell.angle_gamma   90.00
#
_symmetry.space_group_name_H-M   'P 1'
#
loop_
_entity.id
_entity.type
_entity.pdbx_description
1 polymer ?
#
loop_
_entity_poly.entity_id
_entity_poly.type
_entity_poly.pdbx_seq_one_letter_code
_entity_poly.pdbx_strand_id
1 'polypeptide(L)'
;MIGNTPSIIEENEDYDSNQYDYDRLHFAVDKRTNTSLVKNQNEQFPQLISPTTTGLSSWRISRFLLNFLSISPHMLAQAEERLYQDLKTKYYGEYIRIRSGDNLIWTIRSEYLSETAIPIVLIHDFGCASGIWIQNIDFLSARHPLYMFDILGFGRSSRPHFDQTNSIFAQTKFIESIEDWRRAIGLQTQFYLVGHGFGAYLATLYTMRYGQFIKKLILLDPWGFNPKPDENQLNLSTPLWIKIIAYIIQTWTSFSAFRYFGPLGLPLLKIFAPRWKRLAPMDASIEKSNALYEYLYYVNAQPASGDLGFQALASWYGWAKDPIVQVDHPRIDSISDDISIVFIYGSRTNIDNIAAHQILHQRGLNNTCIKIIHNAAHFFFMEKPIQFHEVMSEILSDLPQNFRTLASGDRTITTTVLSDRFRTIENLKRFTWNNTGPEKLVRAEMKIFETLKSQFQGRFINILNDTQKIWTVCSNLTSNNIPIVLIHGFGGGVGLWSLNLDQLCADRPVYALDLPGFARSTRPIFSLDSDEAEQQFVNMLEEWRIGVGLNERFILLGHSFGGFLSASYAIRYPEYIEQLVLVDPWGFGRKPDNWQKSPMQRIPPWLRSFSAVMMKISPLAGLRVAGPFGVHIMKYFRPDLRVKFEKLFNDDRILEYLYHCNAQLPTGEQAFRTISDLLAWAKKPMIDRIHLIDQRIPIHFLHGEHSWIDINSSMIAQGKRDNVYIDTIKEAGHHVYADAPDDFDMYLKRILINRN
;
A
#
# COMPACT_ATOMS: atom_id res chain seq x y z
N MET A 1 -26.51 -31.52 -62.79
CA MET A 1 -27.21 -30.56 -61.92
C MET A 1 -26.29 -30.24 -60.76
N ILE A 2 -25.77 -29.01 -60.80
CA ILE A 2 -25.42 -28.11 -59.68
C ILE A 2 -24.48 -28.68 -58.61
N GLY A 3 -23.20 -28.35 -58.78
CA GLY A 3 -22.31 -28.03 -57.67
C GLY A 3 -22.36 -26.53 -57.36
N ASN A 4 -21.64 -26.12 -56.31
CA ASN A 4 -20.81 -24.92 -56.29
C ASN A 4 -20.04 -24.81 -54.96
N THR A 5 -18.73 -24.97 -55.08
CA THR A 5 -17.68 -24.32 -54.30
C THR A 5 -17.78 -22.79 -54.37
N PRO A 6 -17.42 -22.05 -53.32
CA PRO A 6 -16.91 -20.68 -53.43
C PRO A 6 -15.37 -20.74 -53.35
N SER A 7 -14.64 -20.66 -54.47
CA SER A 7 -14.20 -19.45 -55.17
C SER A 7 -13.16 -18.62 -54.39
N ILE A 8 -11.91 -18.89 -54.74
CA ILE A 8 -10.75 -18.00 -54.65
C ILE A 8 -11.11 -16.71 -55.39
N ILE A 9 -10.91 -15.56 -54.75
CA ILE A 9 -10.76 -14.27 -55.43
C ILE A 9 -9.33 -13.81 -55.13
N GLU A 10 -8.45 -14.10 -56.09
CA GLU A 10 -7.29 -13.24 -56.35
C GLU A 10 -7.84 -12.00 -57.05
N GLU A 11 -7.72 -10.84 -56.42
CA GLU A 11 -7.60 -9.57 -57.15
C GLU A 11 -6.21 -9.02 -56.85
N ASN A 12 -5.35 -9.15 -57.85
CA ASN A 12 -4.20 -8.29 -58.05
C ASN A 12 -4.74 -6.86 -58.23
N GLU A 13 -4.32 -5.95 -57.35
CA GLU A 13 -4.22 -4.54 -57.70
C GLU A 13 -2.77 -4.09 -57.50
N ASP A 14 -2.35 -3.31 -58.47
CA ASP A 14 -0.97 -3.03 -58.84
C ASP A 14 -0.11 -2.42 -57.74
N TYR A 15 1.17 -2.82 -57.79
CA TYR A 15 2.30 -2.05 -57.27
C TYR A 15 2.37 -0.70 -58.03
N ASP A 16 1.52 0.25 -57.67
CA ASP A 16 1.70 1.62 -58.13
C ASP A 16 2.70 2.31 -57.20
N SER A 17 3.88 2.56 -57.73
CA SER A 17 4.97 3.33 -57.16
C SER A 17 4.57 4.80 -57.04
N ASN A 18 3.60 5.12 -56.18
CA ASN A 18 3.27 6.49 -55.89
C ASN A 18 3.92 6.91 -54.58
N GLN A 19 4.80 7.89 -54.77
CA GLN A 19 5.54 8.66 -53.81
C GLN A 19 4.54 9.41 -52.90
N TYR A 20 4.12 8.78 -51.81
CA TYR A 20 3.13 9.38 -50.89
C TYR A 20 3.82 10.11 -49.74
N ASP A 21 3.55 11.41 -49.70
CA ASP A 21 4.15 12.41 -48.82
C ASP A 21 3.73 12.17 -47.37
N TYR A 22 4.69 11.76 -46.53
CA TYR A 22 4.51 11.75 -45.09
C TYR A 22 4.80 13.17 -44.59
N ASP A 23 3.76 13.97 -44.37
CA ASP A 23 3.92 15.31 -43.79
C ASP A 23 4.56 15.20 -42.39
N ARG A 24 5.86 15.48 -42.32
CA ARG A 24 6.63 15.56 -41.08
C ARG A 24 6.49 16.96 -40.50
N LEU A 25 5.83 17.09 -39.35
CA LEU A 25 5.86 18.32 -38.57
C LEU A 25 7.20 18.41 -37.82
N HIS A 26 8.18 19.05 -38.45
CA HIS A 26 9.51 19.27 -37.89
C HIS A 26 9.52 20.40 -36.86
N PHE A 27 9.79 20.07 -35.59
CA PHE A 27 10.18 21.05 -34.58
C PHE A 27 11.62 20.77 -34.16
N ALA A 28 12.56 21.56 -34.69
CA ALA A 28 13.96 21.50 -34.28
C ALA A 28 14.17 22.36 -33.02
N VAL A 29 14.65 21.76 -31.93
CA VAL A 29 15.20 22.52 -30.80
C VAL A 29 16.71 22.65 -31.04
N ASP A 30 17.12 23.73 -31.69
CA ASP A 30 18.53 24.06 -31.88
C ASP A 30 19.04 24.98 -30.76
N LYS A 31 20.00 24.50 -29.97
CA LYS A 31 20.57 25.18 -28.79
C LYS A 31 21.57 26.30 -29.13
N ARG A 32 21.55 26.91 -30.33
CA ARG A 32 22.56 27.92 -30.71
C ARG A 32 22.08 29.29 -31.20
N THR A 33 20.79 29.55 -31.37
CA THR A 33 20.33 30.91 -31.71
C THR A 33 19.47 31.49 -30.60
N ASN A 34 20.07 32.37 -29.81
CA ASN A 34 19.46 33.12 -28.73
C ASN A 34 18.58 34.26 -29.27
N THR A 35 17.51 33.91 -29.99
CA THR A 35 16.50 34.87 -30.47
C THR A 35 15.11 34.28 -30.32
N SER A 36 14.44 34.70 -29.25
CA SER A 36 12.98 34.64 -29.12
C SER A 36 12.33 35.44 -30.25
N LEU A 37 11.85 34.74 -31.27
CA LEU A 37 10.87 35.26 -32.22
C LEU A 37 9.60 34.42 -32.10
N VAL A 38 8.85 34.66 -31.01
CA VAL A 38 7.42 34.34 -30.99
C VAL A 38 6.74 35.35 -31.89
N LYS A 39 6.66 35.04 -33.19
CA LYS A 39 5.72 35.70 -34.08
C LYS A 39 4.37 35.01 -33.90
N ASN A 40 3.41 35.79 -33.38
CA ASN A 40 1.98 35.50 -33.42
C ASN A 40 1.57 34.98 -34.81
N GLN A 41 1.30 33.68 -34.93
CA GLN A 41 0.32 33.16 -35.85
C GLN A 41 -0.53 32.14 -35.10
N ASN A 42 -1.84 32.26 -35.28
CA ASN A 42 -2.87 31.47 -34.63
C ASN A 42 -2.66 29.96 -34.87
N GLU A 43 -2.05 29.25 -33.92
CA GLU A 43 -2.02 27.79 -33.92
C GLU A 43 -3.29 27.26 -33.26
N GLN A 44 -4.24 26.83 -34.09
CA GLN A 44 -5.36 26.00 -33.66
C GLN A 44 -4.80 24.63 -33.23
N PHE A 45 -4.75 24.38 -31.93
CA PHE A 45 -4.75 23.02 -31.39
C PHE A 45 -5.95 22.26 -32.02
N PRO A 46 -5.77 21.04 -32.54
CA PRO A 46 -6.90 20.26 -33.04
C PRO A 46 -7.91 20.08 -31.91
N GLN A 47 -9.15 20.53 -32.15
CA GLN A 47 -10.24 20.42 -31.20
C GLN A 47 -10.43 18.93 -30.83
N LEU A 48 -10.12 18.61 -29.58
CA LEU A 48 -10.46 17.33 -28.96
C LEU A 48 -11.98 17.15 -29.02
N ILE A 49 -12.42 16.17 -29.83
CA ILE A 49 -13.83 15.77 -29.95
C ILE A 49 -14.34 15.38 -28.56
N SER A 50 -15.42 16.03 -28.13
CA SER A 50 -16.06 15.77 -26.84
C SER A 50 -16.63 14.34 -26.79
N PRO A 51 -16.49 13.60 -25.67
CA PRO A 51 -17.20 12.34 -25.53
C PRO A 51 -18.71 12.60 -25.34
N THR A 52 -19.53 12.07 -26.23
CA THR A 52 -20.97 11.90 -26.03
C THR A 52 -21.20 10.84 -24.95
N THR A 53 -21.52 11.28 -23.74
CA THR A 53 -21.93 10.40 -22.64
C THR A 53 -23.40 10.01 -22.82
N THR A 54 -23.66 8.74 -23.10
CA THR A 54 -24.93 8.11 -22.74
C THR A 54 -24.77 7.40 -21.39
N GLY A 55 -25.59 7.81 -20.41
CA GLY A 55 -25.81 7.05 -19.17
C GLY A 55 -25.20 7.65 -17.90
N LEU A 56 -26.03 8.45 -17.20
CA LEU A 56 -26.10 8.76 -15.76
C LEU A 56 -26.10 10.27 -15.46
N SER A 57 -27.32 10.82 -15.46
CA SER A 57 -27.65 12.18 -15.09
C SER A 57 -27.83 12.33 -13.57
N SER A 58 -26.74 12.62 -12.85
CA SER A 58 -26.76 13.42 -11.63
C SER A 58 -25.33 13.93 -11.39
N TRP A 59 -25.17 15.10 -10.76
CA TRP A 59 -23.91 15.87 -10.62
C TRP A 59 -23.61 16.86 -11.76
N ARG A 60 -24.41 17.94 -11.85
CA ARG A 60 -24.11 19.15 -12.66
C ARG A 60 -22.98 20.03 -12.07
N ILE A 61 -22.30 19.61 -10.99
CA ILE A 61 -21.17 20.33 -10.39
C ILE A 61 -19.81 19.92 -11.03
N SER A 62 -19.77 18.89 -11.87
CA SER A 62 -18.51 18.26 -12.32
C SER A 62 -17.73 19.02 -13.41
N ARG A 63 -18.38 19.71 -14.36
CA ARG A 63 -17.68 20.14 -15.59
C ARG A 63 -16.84 21.42 -15.45
N PHE A 64 -17.23 22.33 -14.55
CA PHE A 64 -16.55 23.62 -14.37
C PHE A 64 -15.29 23.50 -13.49
N LEU A 65 -15.34 22.71 -12.42
CA LEU A 65 -14.20 22.43 -11.53
C LEU A 65 -13.15 21.52 -12.19
N LEU A 66 -13.56 20.55 -13.02
CA LEU A 66 -12.63 19.68 -13.75
C LEU A 66 -11.80 20.43 -14.79
N ASN A 67 -12.33 21.49 -15.40
CA ASN A 67 -11.58 22.33 -16.35
C ASN A 67 -10.54 23.24 -15.67
N PHE A 68 -10.73 23.60 -14.40
CA PHE A 68 -9.75 24.39 -13.62
C PHE A 68 -8.60 23.54 -13.06
N LEU A 69 -8.73 22.21 -13.07
CA LEU A 69 -7.77 21.25 -12.51
C LEU A 69 -7.12 20.36 -13.57
N SER A 70 -7.39 20.56 -14.86
CA SER A 70 -6.79 19.75 -15.92
C SER A 70 -5.34 20.15 -16.17
N ILE A 71 -4.46 19.16 -16.19
CA ILE A 71 -3.04 19.36 -16.50
C ILE A 71 -2.90 19.53 -18.02
N SER A 72 -2.39 20.68 -18.46
CA SER A 72 -2.21 20.90 -19.90
C SER A 72 -1.12 19.99 -20.48
N PRO A 73 -1.25 19.56 -21.75
CA PRO A 73 -0.19 18.84 -22.46
C PRO A 73 1.17 19.57 -22.46
N HIS A 74 1.15 20.90 -22.32
CA HIS A 74 2.35 21.72 -22.24
C HIS A 74 3.19 21.45 -20.98
N MET A 75 2.56 21.17 -19.82
CA MET A 75 3.29 20.84 -18.60
C MET A 75 4.04 19.51 -18.70
N LEU A 76 3.46 18.52 -19.38
CA LEU A 76 4.15 17.26 -19.68
C LEU A 76 5.36 17.51 -20.59
N ALA A 77 5.20 18.31 -21.65
CA ALA A 77 6.30 18.65 -22.55
C ALA A 77 7.46 19.37 -21.82
N GLN A 78 7.16 20.33 -20.94
CA GLN A 78 8.18 21.03 -20.15
C GLN A 78 8.88 20.13 -19.12
N ALA A 79 8.16 19.16 -18.54
CA ALA A 79 8.76 18.19 -17.63
C ALA A 79 9.68 17.21 -18.38
N GLU A 80 9.29 16.81 -19.59
CA GLU A 80 10.14 16.01 -20.48
C GLU A 80 11.40 16.79 -20.88
N GLU A 81 11.27 18.04 -21.35
CA GLU A 81 12.43 18.84 -21.74
C GLU A 81 13.47 18.98 -20.62
N ARG A 82 13.01 19.21 -19.38
CA ARG A 82 13.87 19.24 -18.18
C ARG A 82 14.57 17.90 -17.91
N LEU A 83 13.91 16.78 -18.19
CA LEU A 83 14.49 15.45 -17.98
C LEU A 83 15.65 15.17 -18.95
N TYR A 84 15.53 15.66 -20.19
CA TYR A 84 16.50 15.41 -21.26
C TYR A 84 17.58 16.50 -21.38
N GLN A 85 17.48 17.58 -20.59
CA GLN A 85 18.37 18.75 -20.70
C GLN A 85 19.87 18.43 -20.56
N ASP A 86 20.19 17.38 -19.78
CA ASP A 86 21.55 16.96 -19.40
C ASP A 86 22.11 15.81 -20.26
N LEU A 87 21.39 15.36 -21.29
CA LEU A 87 21.89 14.32 -22.20
C LEU A 87 23.09 14.82 -23.01
N LYS A 88 24.07 13.94 -23.20
CA LYS A 88 25.24 14.23 -24.02
C LYS A 88 24.94 14.02 -25.49
N THR A 89 24.16 12.99 -25.82
CA THR A 89 23.74 12.72 -27.19
C THR A 89 22.61 13.66 -27.58
N LYS A 90 22.70 14.24 -28.77
CA LYS A 90 21.60 15.04 -29.34
C LYS A 90 20.43 14.11 -29.69
N TYR A 91 19.21 14.56 -29.41
CA TYR A 91 17.99 13.82 -29.70
C TYR A 91 16.98 14.74 -30.36
N TYR A 92 16.03 14.13 -31.09
CA TYR A 92 14.98 14.82 -31.83
C TYR A 92 13.64 14.23 -31.42
N GLY A 93 12.73 15.08 -30.95
CA GLY A 93 11.34 14.72 -30.65
C GLY A 93 10.41 15.19 -31.76
N GLU A 94 9.59 14.30 -32.30
CA GLU A 94 8.63 14.62 -33.35
C GLU A 94 7.31 13.85 -33.18
N TYR A 95 6.21 14.44 -33.65
CA TYR A 95 4.92 13.77 -33.73
C TYR A 95 4.80 13.06 -35.07
N ILE A 96 4.68 11.73 -35.02
CA ILE A 96 4.51 10.90 -36.20
C ILE A 96 3.04 10.57 -36.38
N ARG A 97 2.46 10.99 -37.51
CA ARG A 97 1.08 10.65 -37.87
C ARG A 97 1.01 9.18 -38.31
N ILE A 98 0.09 8.43 -37.70
CA ILE A 98 -0.18 7.02 -38.03
C ILE A 98 -1.53 6.87 -38.72
N ARG A 99 -1.66 5.87 -39.60
CA ARG A 99 -2.85 5.66 -40.44
C ARG A 99 -4.07 5.24 -39.62
N SER A 100 -3.86 4.40 -38.60
CA SER A 100 -4.92 3.94 -37.71
C SER A 100 -5.53 5.09 -36.90
N GLY A 101 -6.68 5.59 -37.36
CA GLY A 101 -7.53 6.54 -36.64
C GLY A 101 -7.01 7.97 -36.57
N ASP A 102 -6.17 8.39 -37.52
CA ASP A 102 -5.53 9.71 -37.59
C ASP A 102 -4.86 10.15 -36.27
N ASN A 103 -4.13 9.22 -35.66
CA ASN A 103 -3.46 9.42 -34.38
C ASN A 103 -2.02 9.93 -34.58
N LEU A 104 -1.48 10.60 -33.57
CA LEU A 104 -0.10 11.05 -33.50
C LEU A 104 0.64 10.24 -32.44
N ILE A 105 1.81 9.73 -32.79
CA ILE A 105 2.72 9.04 -31.88
C ILE A 105 3.91 9.95 -31.61
N TRP A 106 4.09 10.32 -30.33
CA TRP A 106 5.27 11.07 -29.91
C TRP A 106 6.49 10.16 -29.98
N THR A 107 7.48 10.57 -30.76
CA THR A 107 8.67 9.79 -31.09
C THR A 107 9.92 10.58 -30.75
N ILE A 108 10.86 9.95 -30.06
CA ILE A 108 12.18 10.50 -29.80
C ILE A 108 13.21 9.60 -30.47
N ARG A 109 14.12 10.20 -31.23
CA ARG A 109 15.23 9.51 -31.88
C ARG A 109 16.57 10.15 -31.52
N SER A 110 17.61 9.33 -31.34
CA SER A 110 18.97 9.85 -31.15
C SER A 110 19.59 10.30 -32.46
N GLU A 111 20.45 11.32 -32.42
CA GLU A 111 21.38 11.61 -33.50
C GLU A 111 22.43 10.50 -33.56
N TYR A 112 22.53 9.81 -34.69
CA TYR A 112 23.52 8.76 -34.90
C TYR A 112 24.14 8.88 -36.29
N LEU A 113 25.47 8.78 -36.34
CA LEU A 113 26.26 9.12 -37.54
C LEU A 113 26.56 7.93 -38.46
N SER A 114 26.35 6.69 -37.99
CA SER A 114 26.70 5.49 -38.74
C SER A 114 25.47 4.75 -39.27
N GLU A 115 25.33 4.66 -40.59
CA GLU A 115 24.20 4.01 -41.28
C GLU A 115 24.22 2.48 -41.19
N THR A 116 25.33 1.88 -40.76
CA THR A 116 25.52 0.41 -40.76
C THR A 116 25.09 -0.28 -39.46
N ALA A 117 24.81 0.46 -38.39
CA ALA A 117 24.47 -0.13 -37.10
C ALA A 117 22.98 -0.49 -37.04
N ILE A 118 22.67 -1.65 -36.47
CA ILE A 118 21.30 -2.14 -36.29
C ILE A 118 20.56 -1.22 -35.29
N PRO A 119 19.40 -0.65 -35.64
CA PRO A 119 18.64 0.22 -34.74
C PRO A 119 18.12 -0.51 -33.49
N ILE A 120 17.90 0.24 -32.41
CA ILE A 120 17.23 -0.21 -31.19
C ILE A 120 15.91 0.53 -31.05
N VAL A 121 14.81 -0.20 -30.86
CA VAL A 121 13.48 0.34 -30.56
C VAL A 121 13.12 0.01 -29.11
N LEU A 122 12.78 1.04 -28.31
CA LEU A 122 12.42 0.90 -26.90
C LEU A 122 10.92 1.13 -26.67
N ILE A 123 10.25 0.16 -26.02
CA ILE A 123 8.83 0.22 -25.65
C ILE A 123 8.69 0.25 -24.12
N HIS A 124 8.08 1.31 -23.61
CA HIS A 124 7.93 1.56 -22.17
C HIS A 124 6.82 0.73 -21.51
N ASP A 125 6.81 0.70 -20.17
CA ASP A 125 5.81 -0.04 -19.36
C ASP A 125 4.50 0.75 -19.17
N PHE A 126 3.49 0.09 -18.60
CA PHE A 126 2.22 0.65 -18.18
C PHE A 126 2.40 1.79 -17.17
N GLY A 127 1.65 2.88 -17.35
CA GLY A 127 1.75 4.07 -16.50
C GLY A 127 3.04 4.88 -16.67
N CYS A 128 3.84 4.57 -17.69
CA CYS A 128 5.07 5.28 -18.03
C CYS A 128 4.97 5.94 -19.41
N ALA A 129 6.10 6.50 -19.85
CA ALA A 129 6.33 7.06 -21.18
C ALA A 129 7.84 6.97 -21.49
N SER A 130 8.27 7.40 -22.67
CA SER A 130 9.65 7.30 -23.17
C SER A 130 10.73 7.84 -22.21
N GLY A 131 10.41 8.81 -21.34
CA GLY A 131 11.35 9.36 -20.35
C GLY A 131 11.94 8.37 -19.35
N ILE A 132 11.36 7.18 -19.15
CA ILE A 132 11.98 6.16 -18.27
C ILE A 132 13.34 5.66 -18.77
N TRP A 133 13.64 5.85 -20.06
CA TRP A 133 14.89 5.40 -20.66
C TRP A 133 16.07 6.33 -20.41
N ILE A 134 15.87 7.48 -19.77
CA ILE A 134 16.82 8.60 -19.71
C ILE A 134 18.26 8.21 -19.33
N GLN A 135 18.45 7.27 -18.40
CA GLN A 135 19.80 6.84 -17.97
C GLN A 135 20.56 6.01 -19.00
N ASN A 136 19.84 5.47 -19.98
CA ASN A 136 20.33 4.49 -20.94
C ASN A 136 20.55 5.11 -22.33
N ILE A 137 19.99 6.30 -22.58
CA ILE A 137 20.03 6.95 -23.89
C ILE A 137 21.46 7.16 -24.37
N ASP A 138 22.30 7.84 -23.58
CA ASP A 138 23.69 8.13 -23.97
C ASP A 138 24.50 6.85 -24.23
N PHE A 139 24.26 5.78 -23.46
CA PHE A 139 24.97 4.51 -23.62
C PHE A 139 24.54 3.74 -24.86
N LEU A 140 23.23 3.59 -25.09
CA LEU A 140 22.69 2.84 -26.23
C LEU A 140 22.92 3.59 -27.55
N SER A 141 22.69 4.90 -27.55
CA SER A 141 22.90 5.77 -28.71
C SER A 141 24.36 5.92 -29.11
N ALA A 142 25.32 5.58 -28.24
CA ALA A 142 26.73 5.59 -28.61
C ALA A 142 27.11 4.51 -29.65
N ARG A 143 26.28 3.47 -29.81
CA ARG A 143 26.59 2.31 -30.68
C ARG A 143 25.47 1.95 -31.67
N HIS A 144 24.25 2.42 -31.45
CA HIS A 144 23.09 2.07 -32.26
C HIS A 144 22.18 3.29 -32.45
N PRO A 145 21.54 3.46 -33.62
CA PRO A 145 20.41 4.37 -33.77
C PRO A 145 19.32 4.00 -32.77
N LEU A 146 18.92 4.94 -31.92
CA LEU A 146 17.92 4.68 -30.88
C LEU A 146 16.60 5.35 -31.24
N TYR A 147 15.53 4.56 -31.22
CA TYR A 147 14.14 5.00 -31.35
C TYR A 147 13.37 4.66 -30.09
N MET A 148 12.64 5.64 -29.56
CA MET A 148 11.68 5.43 -28.48
C MET A 148 10.42 6.21 -28.80
N PHE A 149 9.28 5.69 -28.37
CA PHE A 149 8.01 6.34 -28.60
C PHE A 149 7.08 6.14 -27.42
N ASP A 150 6.13 7.05 -27.26
CA ASP A 150 5.07 6.90 -26.28
C ASP A 150 3.97 6.02 -26.88
N ILE A 151 3.64 4.90 -26.23
CA ILE A 151 2.60 3.98 -26.67
C ILE A 151 1.29 4.75 -26.87
N LEU A 152 0.52 4.41 -27.91
CA LEU A 152 -0.80 4.99 -28.17
C LEU A 152 -1.65 4.99 -26.88
N GLY A 153 -2.19 6.15 -26.51
CA GLY A 153 -2.95 6.29 -25.26
C GLY A 153 -2.12 6.63 -24.01
N PHE A 154 -0.79 6.72 -24.12
CA PHE A 154 0.14 7.09 -23.04
C PHE A 154 1.01 8.29 -23.43
N GLY A 155 1.73 8.83 -22.43
CA GLY A 155 2.65 9.96 -22.60
C GLY A 155 2.03 11.12 -23.39
N ARG A 156 2.79 11.61 -24.37
CA ARG A 156 2.42 12.69 -25.29
C ARG A 156 1.68 12.22 -26.55
N SER A 157 1.57 10.90 -26.78
CA SER A 157 0.83 10.34 -27.92
C SER A 157 -0.67 10.56 -27.81
N SER A 158 -1.37 10.44 -28.95
CA SER A 158 -2.82 10.56 -29.04
C SER A 158 -3.56 9.65 -28.05
N ARG A 159 -4.73 10.10 -27.61
CA ARG A 159 -5.58 9.44 -26.60
C ARG A 159 -6.89 8.93 -27.22
N PRO A 160 -6.86 7.93 -28.12
CA PRO A 160 -8.07 7.42 -28.76
C PRO A 160 -8.94 6.60 -27.77
N HIS A 161 -10.18 6.36 -28.14
CA HIS A 161 -11.05 5.47 -27.37
C HIS A 161 -10.57 4.01 -27.45
N PHE A 162 -10.54 3.31 -26.31
CA PHE A 162 -10.35 1.86 -26.22
C PHE A 162 -11.61 1.21 -25.65
N ASP A 163 -12.07 0.14 -26.29
CA ASP A 163 -13.13 -0.71 -25.74
C ASP A 163 -12.53 -1.63 -24.66
N GLN A 164 -12.83 -1.32 -23.39
CA GLN A 164 -12.35 -2.06 -22.22
C GLN A 164 -12.86 -3.51 -22.13
N THR A 165 -13.85 -3.89 -22.94
CA THR A 165 -14.46 -5.23 -22.91
C THR A 165 -13.83 -6.20 -23.91
N ASN A 166 -13.08 -5.69 -24.90
CA ASN A 166 -12.57 -6.48 -26.02
C ASN A 166 -11.03 -6.55 -26.04
N SER A 167 -10.48 -7.66 -25.53
CA SER A 167 -9.02 -7.84 -25.47
C SER A 167 -8.38 -7.94 -26.86
N ILE A 168 -9.02 -8.60 -27.82
CA ILE A 168 -8.51 -8.75 -29.19
C ILE A 168 -8.43 -7.39 -29.87
N PHE A 169 -9.49 -6.58 -29.77
CA PHE A 169 -9.50 -5.22 -30.33
C PHE A 169 -8.40 -4.36 -29.72
N ALA A 170 -8.20 -4.43 -28.40
CA ALA A 170 -7.12 -3.70 -27.73
C ALA A 170 -5.73 -4.18 -28.18
N GLN A 171 -5.48 -5.50 -28.28
CA GLN A 171 -4.21 -6.03 -28.80
C GLN A 171 -3.96 -5.51 -30.20
N THR A 172 -4.90 -5.71 -31.12
CA THR A 172 -4.78 -5.26 -32.51
C THR A 172 -4.51 -3.77 -32.58
N LYS A 173 -5.23 -2.95 -31.81
CA LYS A 173 -5.05 -1.50 -31.83
C LYS A 173 -3.65 -1.06 -31.38
N PHE A 174 -3.10 -1.66 -30.33
CA PHE A 174 -1.72 -1.38 -29.93
C PHE A 174 -0.72 -1.85 -30.99
N ILE A 175 -0.85 -3.08 -31.49
CA ILE A 175 0.12 -3.68 -32.41
C ILE A 175 0.13 -2.98 -33.77
N GLU A 176 -1.03 -2.68 -34.35
CA GLU A 176 -1.11 -1.92 -35.60
C GLU A 176 -0.57 -0.50 -35.45
N SER A 177 -0.76 0.13 -34.28
CA SER A 177 -0.19 1.47 -34.05
C SER A 177 1.33 1.47 -34.05
N ILE A 178 1.97 0.40 -33.56
CA ILE A 178 3.43 0.24 -33.59
C ILE A 178 3.89 0.00 -35.04
N GLU A 179 3.16 -0.81 -35.82
CA GLU A 179 3.50 -1.06 -37.22
C GLU A 179 3.34 0.19 -38.09
N ASP A 180 2.23 0.91 -37.95
CA ASP A 180 2.01 2.17 -38.66
C ASP A 180 3.09 3.20 -38.31
N TRP A 181 3.46 3.29 -37.04
CA TRP A 181 4.55 4.14 -36.57
C TRP A 181 5.88 3.75 -37.24
N ARG A 182 6.25 2.46 -37.20
CA ARG A 182 7.49 1.95 -37.81
C ARG A 182 7.56 2.29 -39.31
N ARG A 183 6.45 2.11 -40.03
CA ARG A 183 6.34 2.47 -41.45
C ARG A 183 6.50 3.97 -41.67
N ALA A 184 5.84 4.79 -40.87
CA ALA A 184 5.88 6.25 -41.00
C ALA A 184 7.26 6.85 -40.71
N ILE A 185 8.04 6.26 -39.80
CA ILE A 185 9.43 6.68 -39.58
C ILE A 185 10.40 6.13 -40.64
N GLY A 186 9.94 5.23 -41.52
CA GLY A 186 10.75 4.63 -42.58
C GLY A 186 11.72 3.55 -42.10
N LEU A 187 11.47 2.93 -40.94
CA LEU A 187 12.35 1.89 -40.40
C LEU A 187 12.09 0.55 -41.10
N GLN A 188 12.74 0.33 -42.25
CA GLN A 188 12.54 -0.85 -43.11
C GLN A 188 13.49 -2.01 -42.83
N THR A 189 14.62 -1.75 -42.17
CA THR A 189 15.63 -2.77 -41.83
C THR A 189 15.28 -3.53 -40.56
N GLN A 190 15.97 -4.65 -40.31
CA GLN A 190 15.85 -5.35 -39.04
C GLN A 190 16.38 -4.49 -37.89
N PHE A 191 15.74 -4.56 -36.73
CA PHE A 191 16.11 -3.83 -35.53
C PHE A 191 16.03 -4.70 -34.26
N TYR A 192 16.67 -4.25 -33.20
CA TYR A 192 16.53 -4.81 -31.86
C TYR A 192 15.32 -4.21 -31.17
N LEU A 193 14.40 -5.05 -30.73
CA LEU A 193 13.18 -4.61 -30.06
C LEU A 193 13.29 -4.89 -28.56
N VAL A 194 13.28 -3.84 -27.76
CA VAL A 194 13.35 -3.90 -26.31
C VAL A 194 12.02 -3.45 -25.72
N GLY A 195 11.39 -4.29 -24.90
CA GLY A 195 10.17 -3.94 -24.18
C GLY A 195 10.32 -4.15 -22.68
N HIS A 196 9.72 -3.26 -21.88
CA HIS A 196 9.67 -3.37 -20.41
C HIS A 196 8.25 -3.58 -19.90
N GLY A 197 8.04 -4.56 -19.01
CA GLY A 197 6.73 -4.83 -18.41
C GLY A 197 5.63 -5.08 -19.45
N PHE A 198 4.62 -4.21 -19.48
CA PHE A 198 3.58 -4.19 -20.51
C PHE A 198 4.14 -3.95 -21.93
N GLY A 199 5.17 -3.12 -22.06
CA GLY A 199 5.87 -2.94 -23.33
C GLY A 199 6.54 -4.20 -23.83
N ALA A 200 7.00 -5.08 -22.92
CA ALA A 200 7.54 -6.39 -23.27
C ALA A 200 6.46 -7.32 -23.84
N TYR A 201 5.26 -7.33 -23.24
CA TYR A 201 4.10 -8.03 -23.76
C TYR A 201 3.75 -7.58 -25.19
N LEU A 202 3.66 -6.26 -25.41
CA LEU A 202 3.39 -5.70 -26.74
C LEU A 202 4.52 -6.01 -27.74
N ALA A 203 5.77 -5.95 -27.31
CA ALA A 203 6.93 -6.29 -28.14
C ALA A 203 6.87 -7.75 -28.61
N THR A 204 6.46 -8.68 -27.74
CA THR A 204 6.25 -10.09 -28.10
C THR A 204 5.12 -10.25 -29.11
N LEU A 205 3.96 -9.65 -28.86
CA LEU A 205 2.83 -9.69 -29.79
C LEU A 205 3.16 -9.08 -31.16
N TYR A 206 3.93 -7.99 -31.17
CA TYR A 206 4.43 -7.38 -32.40
C TYR A 206 5.37 -8.35 -33.14
N THR A 207 6.31 -8.96 -32.43
CA THR A 207 7.27 -9.93 -33.00
C THR A 207 6.56 -11.16 -33.57
N MET A 208 5.49 -11.63 -32.93
CA MET A 208 4.68 -12.74 -33.46
C MET A 208 4.06 -12.43 -34.83
N ARG A 209 3.79 -11.16 -35.13
CA ARG A 209 3.10 -10.74 -36.36
C ARG A 209 4.01 -10.13 -37.43
N TYR A 210 5.06 -9.43 -36.99
CA TYR A 210 5.99 -8.67 -37.85
C TYR A 210 7.45 -9.06 -37.57
N GLY A 211 7.68 -10.32 -37.18
CA GLY A 211 8.98 -10.86 -36.78
C GLY A 211 10.07 -10.73 -37.85
N GLN A 212 9.73 -10.59 -39.13
CA GLN A 212 10.69 -10.38 -40.21
C GLN A 212 11.56 -9.13 -40.02
N PHE A 213 11.07 -8.12 -39.29
CA PHE A 213 11.81 -6.90 -38.98
C PHE A 213 12.58 -6.98 -37.65
N ILE A 214 12.48 -8.09 -36.92
CA ILE A 214 13.09 -8.22 -35.58
C ILE A 214 14.36 -9.03 -35.69
N LYS A 215 15.50 -8.40 -35.34
CA LYS A 215 16.78 -9.11 -35.23
C LYS A 215 16.91 -9.86 -33.90
N LYS A 216 16.47 -9.22 -32.82
CA LYS A 216 16.53 -9.76 -31.45
C LYS A 216 15.42 -9.14 -30.62
N LEU A 217 14.72 -9.97 -29.84
CA LEU A 217 13.69 -9.55 -28.91
C LEU A 217 14.27 -9.55 -27.49
N ILE A 218 14.26 -8.39 -26.83
CA ILE A 218 14.81 -8.21 -25.47
C ILE A 218 13.67 -7.80 -24.54
N LEU A 219 13.43 -8.60 -23.52
CA LEU A 219 12.27 -8.52 -22.64
C LEU A 219 12.74 -8.22 -21.22
N LEU A 220 12.44 -7.01 -20.75
CA LEU A 220 12.78 -6.54 -19.41
C LEU A 220 11.58 -6.78 -18.48
N ASP A 221 11.74 -7.61 -17.46
CA ASP A 221 10.69 -7.91 -16.46
C ASP A 221 9.28 -8.05 -17.09
N PRO A 222 9.08 -8.99 -18.03
CA PRO A 222 7.90 -8.97 -18.90
C PRO A 222 6.61 -9.33 -18.17
N TRP A 223 5.59 -8.49 -18.34
CA TRP A 223 4.23 -8.78 -17.88
C TRP A 223 3.48 -9.68 -18.88
N GLY A 224 2.52 -10.48 -18.41
CA GLY A 224 1.62 -11.24 -19.29
C GLY A 224 2.17 -12.56 -19.87
N PHE A 225 3.27 -13.09 -19.31
CA PHE A 225 3.87 -14.34 -19.77
C PHE A 225 3.35 -15.58 -19.07
N ASN A 226 3.24 -15.55 -17.74
CA ASN A 226 2.83 -16.71 -16.96
C ASN A 226 1.34 -17.04 -17.17
N PRO A 227 0.97 -18.34 -17.19
CA PRO A 227 -0.42 -18.75 -17.34
C PRO A 227 -1.27 -18.19 -16.19
N LYS A 228 -2.52 -17.86 -16.53
CA LYS A 228 -3.48 -17.38 -15.55
C LYS A 228 -3.78 -18.50 -14.55
N PRO A 229 -3.65 -18.26 -13.24
CA PRO A 229 -4.02 -19.25 -12.23
C PRO A 229 -5.55 -19.46 -12.21
N ASP A 230 -6.01 -20.65 -11.78
CA ASP A 230 -7.43 -21.01 -11.74
C ASP A 230 -8.25 -19.97 -10.96
N GLU A 231 -9.14 -19.27 -11.68
CA GLU A 231 -9.96 -18.20 -11.10
C GLU A 231 -10.85 -18.69 -9.98
N ASN A 232 -11.34 -19.93 -10.03
CA ASN A 232 -12.21 -20.46 -8.98
C ASN A 232 -11.42 -20.64 -7.68
N GLN A 233 -10.19 -21.15 -7.77
CA GLN A 233 -9.30 -21.28 -6.62
C GLN A 233 -8.85 -19.92 -6.08
N LEU A 234 -8.54 -18.96 -6.95
CA LEU A 234 -8.22 -17.60 -6.51
C LEU A 234 -9.41 -16.90 -5.86
N ASN A 235 -10.60 -17.01 -6.44
CA ASN A 235 -11.78 -16.36 -5.92
C ASN A 235 -12.20 -16.98 -4.57
N LEU A 236 -12.02 -18.28 -4.36
CA LEU A 236 -12.27 -18.94 -3.06
C LEU A 236 -11.25 -18.56 -1.98
N SER A 237 -9.98 -18.37 -2.35
CA SER A 237 -8.89 -18.08 -1.39
C SER A 237 -8.63 -16.59 -1.17
N THR A 238 -9.12 -15.72 -2.06
CA THR A 238 -8.88 -14.27 -2.00
C THR A 238 -9.85 -13.59 -1.02
N PRO A 239 -9.34 -12.88 0.00
CA PRO A 239 -10.18 -12.09 0.91
C PRO A 239 -11.08 -11.09 0.18
N LEU A 240 -12.32 -10.95 0.65
CA LEU A 240 -13.35 -10.07 0.04
C LEU A 240 -12.88 -8.63 -0.18
N TRP A 241 -12.03 -8.09 0.70
CA TRP A 241 -11.50 -6.73 0.57
C TRP A 241 -10.52 -6.58 -0.62
N ILE A 242 -9.75 -7.61 -0.97
CA ILE A 242 -8.93 -7.62 -2.18
C ILE A 242 -9.83 -7.65 -3.42
N LYS A 243 -10.94 -8.40 -3.38
CA LYS A 243 -11.94 -8.39 -4.44
C LYS A 243 -12.60 -7.03 -4.61
N ILE A 244 -12.88 -6.33 -3.51
CA ILE A 244 -13.42 -4.96 -3.52
C ILE A 244 -12.38 -3.97 -4.05
N ILE A 245 -11.11 -4.04 -3.62
CA ILE A 245 -10.04 -3.19 -4.15
C ILE A 245 -9.85 -3.44 -5.64
N ALA A 246 -9.82 -4.70 -6.07
CA ALA A 246 -9.71 -5.04 -7.48
C ALA A 246 -10.92 -4.55 -8.28
N TYR A 247 -12.14 -4.68 -7.74
CA TYR A 247 -13.35 -4.11 -8.34
C TYR A 247 -13.27 -2.58 -8.44
N ILE A 248 -12.71 -1.91 -7.44
CA ILE A 248 -12.45 -0.47 -7.47
C ILE A 248 -11.40 -0.13 -8.53
N ILE A 249 -10.29 -0.87 -8.64
CA ILE A 249 -9.24 -0.67 -9.67
C ILE A 249 -9.73 -1.04 -11.09
N GLN A 250 -10.75 -1.87 -11.21
CA GLN A 250 -11.38 -2.22 -12.48
C GLN A 250 -12.41 -1.18 -12.91
N THR A 251 -13.07 -0.52 -11.95
CA THR A 251 -14.05 0.57 -12.20
C THR A 251 -13.40 1.95 -12.23
N TRP A 252 -12.24 2.13 -11.61
CA TRP A 252 -11.41 3.33 -11.61
C TRP A 252 -10.06 2.98 -12.21
N THR A 253 -9.67 3.63 -13.32
CA THR A 253 -8.31 3.47 -13.84
C THR A 253 -7.29 3.69 -12.72
N SER A 254 -6.25 2.85 -12.62
CA SER A 254 -5.29 2.82 -11.49
C SER A 254 -4.64 4.18 -11.18
N PHE A 255 -4.70 5.11 -12.13
CA PHE A 255 -4.16 6.46 -12.04
C PHE A 255 -5.23 7.56 -11.96
N SER A 256 -6.50 7.22 -11.80
CA SER A 256 -7.62 8.16 -11.60
C SER A 256 -7.34 9.20 -10.52
N ALA A 257 -6.69 8.82 -9.42
CA ALA A 257 -6.25 9.75 -8.38
C ALA A 257 -5.37 10.90 -8.93
N PHE A 258 -4.42 10.61 -9.83
CA PHE A 258 -3.54 11.61 -10.45
C PHE A 258 -4.34 12.64 -11.26
N ARG A 259 -5.41 12.19 -11.92
CA ARG A 259 -6.32 13.02 -12.71
C ARG A 259 -7.21 13.89 -11.83
N TYR A 260 -7.69 13.35 -10.72
CA TYR A 260 -8.53 14.08 -9.77
C TYR A 260 -7.77 15.15 -8.99
N PHE A 261 -6.49 14.91 -8.67
CA PHE A 261 -5.68 15.86 -7.91
C PHE A 261 -5.07 17.00 -8.77
N GLY A 262 -5.02 16.84 -10.09
CA GLY A 262 -4.62 17.93 -11.01
C GLY A 262 -3.26 18.57 -10.65
N PRO A 263 -3.09 19.89 -10.71
CA PRO A 263 -1.84 20.55 -10.33
C PRO A 263 -1.44 20.37 -8.86
N LEU A 264 -2.40 20.11 -7.96
CA LEU A 264 -2.17 19.97 -6.51
C LEU A 264 -1.59 18.60 -6.15
N GLY A 265 -1.71 17.60 -7.02
CA GLY A 265 -1.18 16.28 -6.75
C GLY A 265 0.35 16.21 -6.83
N LEU A 266 1.02 17.12 -7.56
CA LEU A 266 2.49 17.13 -7.63
C LEU A 266 3.15 17.60 -6.31
N PRO A 267 2.72 18.71 -5.65
CA PRO A 267 3.15 19.04 -4.30
C PRO A 267 2.87 17.92 -3.29
N LEU A 268 1.70 17.27 -3.37
CA LEU A 268 1.36 16.12 -2.54
C LEU A 268 2.31 14.94 -2.81
N LEU A 269 2.58 14.61 -4.07
CA LEU A 269 3.55 13.59 -4.46
C LEU A 269 4.98 13.92 -4.04
N LYS A 270 5.39 15.18 -4.04
CA LYS A 270 6.70 15.62 -3.51
C LYS A 270 6.80 15.39 -1.99
N ILE A 271 5.69 15.55 -1.26
CA ILE A 271 5.60 15.17 0.17
C ILE A 271 5.66 13.64 0.36
N PHE A 272 5.14 12.86 -0.60
CA PHE A 272 5.22 11.38 -0.63
C PHE A 272 6.48 10.82 -1.35
N ALA A 273 7.32 11.68 -1.93
CA ALA A 273 8.42 11.33 -2.84
C ALA A 273 9.48 10.39 -2.28
N PRO A 274 9.81 10.35 -0.96
CA PRO A 274 10.77 9.38 -0.43
C PRO A 274 10.36 7.91 -0.63
N ARG A 275 9.08 7.62 -0.91
CA ARG A 275 8.56 6.28 -1.19
C ARG A 275 8.35 6.00 -2.67
N TRP A 276 7.98 7.01 -3.45
CA TRP A 276 8.04 6.94 -4.91
C TRP A 276 9.48 6.72 -5.40
N LYS A 277 10.46 7.28 -4.69
CA LYS A 277 11.90 6.97 -4.81
C LYS A 277 12.29 5.50 -4.60
N ARG A 278 11.42 4.66 -4.02
CA ARG A 278 11.65 3.21 -3.89
C ARG A 278 10.98 2.37 -4.97
N LEU A 279 9.99 2.92 -5.69
CA LEU A 279 9.26 2.23 -6.76
C LEU A 279 9.97 2.38 -8.11
N ALA A 280 10.62 3.52 -8.34
CA ALA A 280 11.59 3.74 -9.42
C ALA A 280 12.87 4.36 -8.82
N PRO A 281 13.67 3.55 -8.09
CA PRO A 281 14.93 4.00 -7.54
C PRO A 281 15.87 4.35 -8.69
N MET A 282 16.38 5.57 -8.66
CA MET A 282 17.31 6.10 -9.64
C MET A 282 18.61 6.39 -8.88
N ASP A 283 19.73 5.79 -9.29
CA ASP A 283 21.06 6.13 -8.73
C ASP A 283 21.53 7.46 -9.35
N ALA A 284 20.77 8.54 -9.08
CA ALA A 284 20.95 9.87 -9.67
C ALA A 284 20.83 10.96 -8.60
N SER A 285 21.35 12.15 -8.91
CA SER A 285 21.17 13.35 -8.08
C SER A 285 19.68 13.57 -7.73
N ILE A 286 19.40 14.07 -6.54
CA ILE A 286 18.04 14.36 -6.03
C ILE A 286 17.18 15.12 -7.05
N GLU A 287 17.79 16.05 -7.80
CA GLU A 287 17.15 16.85 -8.83
C GLU A 287 16.65 16.01 -10.02
N LYS A 288 17.50 15.16 -10.61
CA LYS A 288 17.10 14.25 -11.70
C LYS A 288 15.99 13.30 -11.29
N SER A 289 16.05 12.74 -10.08
CA SER A 289 14.96 11.91 -9.58
C SER A 289 13.66 12.70 -9.46
N ASN A 290 13.70 13.93 -8.93
CA ASN A 290 12.53 14.79 -8.82
C ASN A 290 11.94 15.16 -10.19
N ALA A 291 12.78 15.42 -11.20
CA ALA A 291 12.35 15.70 -12.57
C ALA A 291 11.63 14.48 -13.20
N LEU A 292 12.18 13.28 -13.02
CA LEU A 292 11.54 12.05 -13.50
C LEU A 292 10.18 11.79 -12.83
N TYR A 293 10.07 12.03 -11.52
CA TYR A 293 8.78 11.88 -10.82
C TYR A 293 7.74 12.90 -11.26
N GLU A 294 8.18 14.13 -11.50
CA GLU A 294 7.32 15.18 -12.05
C GLU A 294 6.84 14.82 -13.47
N TYR A 295 7.74 14.29 -14.31
CA TYR A 295 7.38 13.75 -15.63
C TYR A 295 6.35 12.62 -15.54
N LEU A 296 6.62 11.57 -14.76
CA LEU A 296 5.71 10.45 -14.58
C LEU A 296 4.36 10.85 -13.98
N TYR A 297 4.33 11.88 -13.12
CA TYR A 297 3.09 12.46 -12.63
C TYR A 297 2.24 13.01 -13.77
N TYR A 298 2.84 13.87 -14.60
CA TYR A 298 2.12 14.50 -15.70
C TYR A 298 1.70 13.51 -16.78
N VAL A 299 2.45 12.42 -16.99
CA VAL A 299 2.05 11.30 -17.86
C VAL A 299 0.74 10.67 -17.39
N ASN A 300 0.62 10.39 -16.09
CA ASN A 300 -0.52 9.69 -15.49
C ASN A 300 -1.71 10.62 -15.21
N ALA A 301 -1.50 11.93 -15.17
CA ALA A 301 -2.57 12.92 -15.08
C ALA A 301 -3.30 13.19 -16.41
N GLN A 302 -2.75 12.71 -17.54
CA GLN A 302 -3.42 12.80 -18.84
C GLN A 302 -4.69 11.93 -18.92
N PRO A 303 -5.64 12.20 -19.84
CA PRO A 303 -6.87 11.44 -19.99
C PRO A 303 -6.67 9.92 -20.08
N ALA A 304 -7.53 9.16 -19.41
CA ALA A 304 -7.51 7.70 -19.40
C ALA A 304 -7.87 7.15 -20.79
N SER A 305 -6.87 6.72 -21.56
CA SER A 305 -7.05 6.12 -22.89
C SER A 305 -6.29 4.80 -22.95
N GLY A 306 -4.95 4.85 -22.90
CA GLY A 306 -4.10 3.66 -22.82
C GLY A 306 -4.42 2.82 -21.58
N ASP A 307 -4.84 3.46 -20.48
CA ASP A 307 -5.34 2.80 -19.27
C ASP A 307 -6.50 1.83 -19.58
N LEU A 308 -7.47 2.27 -20.38
CA LEU A 308 -8.64 1.47 -20.76
C LEU A 308 -8.21 0.34 -21.71
N GLY A 309 -7.26 0.61 -22.60
CA GLY A 309 -6.64 -0.41 -23.45
C GLY A 309 -5.95 -1.50 -22.61
N PHE A 310 -5.17 -1.12 -21.61
CA PHE A 310 -4.54 -2.07 -20.69
C PHE A 310 -5.58 -2.87 -19.89
N GLN A 311 -6.64 -2.23 -19.38
CA GLN A 311 -7.75 -2.91 -18.68
C GLN A 311 -8.49 -3.91 -19.57
N ALA A 312 -8.56 -3.66 -20.88
CA ALA A 312 -9.10 -4.64 -21.83
C ALA A 312 -8.26 -5.92 -21.86
N LEU A 313 -6.95 -5.82 -21.64
CA LEU A 313 -5.97 -6.92 -21.67
C LEU A 313 -5.72 -7.58 -20.32
N ALA A 314 -5.95 -6.87 -19.22
CA ALA A 314 -5.71 -7.35 -17.87
C ALA A 314 -7.00 -7.89 -17.21
N SER A 315 -6.89 -9.05 -16.56
CA SER A 315 -7.90 -9.54 -15.62
C SER A 315 -7.93 -8.65 -14.38
N TRP A 316 -9.00 -8.76 -13.59
CA TRP A 316 -9.19 -7.95 -12.37
C TRP A 316 -8.10 -8.14 -11.31
N TYR A 317 -7.40 -9.26 -11.35
CA TYR A 317 -6.26 -9.52 -10.48
C TYR A 317 -4.90 -9.08 -11.06
N GLY A 318 -4.88 -8.50 -12.27
CA GLY A 318 -3.65 -8.02 -12.90
C GLY A 318 -2.88 -9.05 -13.74
N TRP A 319 -3.39 -10.28 -13.92
CA TRP A 319 -2.86 -11.21 -14.95
C TRP A 319 -3.37 -10.84 -16.34
N ALA A 320 -2.57 -11.07 -17.38
CA ALA A 320 -3.05 -10.96 -18.75
C ALA A 320 -4.22 -11.93 -18.98
N LYS A 321 -5.27 -11.46 -19.66
CA LYS A 321 -6.39 -12.32 -20.08
C LYS A 321 -5.93 -13.38 -21.09
N ASP A 322 -4.98 -13.02 -21.94
CA ASP A 322 -4.43 -13.85 -23.01
C ASP A 322 -2.90 -14.01 -22.84
N PRO A 323 -2.42 -14.80 -21.86
CA PRO A 323 -0.98 -14.91 -21.57
C PRO A 323 -0.20 -15.53 -22.75
N ILE A 324 1.10 -15.20 -22.83
CA ILE A 324 2.00 -15.70 -23.88
C ILE A 324 2.25 -17.20 -23.75
N VAL A 325 2.50 -17.68 -22.52
CA VAL A 325 2.62 -19.12 -22.25
C VAL A 325 1.27 -19.64 -21.76
N GLN A 326 0.71 -20.59 -22.49
CA GLN A 326 -0.53 -21.28 -22.15
C GLN A 326 -0.26 -22.77 -21.96
N VAL A 327 -1.14 -23.45 -21.22
CA VAL A 327 -0.98 -24.87 -20.85
C VAL A 327 -1.00 -25.79 -22.07
N ASP A 328 -1.78 -25.43 -23.09
CA ASP A 328 -2.06 -26.32 -24.23
C ASP A 328 -1.44 -25.86 -25.56
N HIS A 329 -1.04 -24.58 -25.69
CA HIS A 329 -0.34 -24.05 -26.87
C HIS A 329 0.41 -22.74 -26.53
N PRO A 330 1.75 -22.75 -26.41
CA PRO A 330 2.51 -21.52 -26.26
C PRO A 330 2.31 -20.62 -27.49
N ARG A 331 1.86 -19.38 -27.29
CA ARG A 331 1.74 -18.41 -28.40
C ARG A 331 3.10 -18.03 -28.98
N ILE A 332 4.14 -18.18 -28.16
CA ILE A 332 5.52 -17.85 -28.52
C ILE A 332 6.09 -18.75 -29.61
N ASP A 333 5.50 -19.92 -29.86
CA ASP A 333 5.91 -20.85 -30.92
C ASP A 333 5.73 -20.23 -32.32
N SER A 334 4.93 -19.16 -32.45
CA SER A 334 4.79 -18.44 -33.71
C SER A 334 6.00 -17.54 -34.04
N ILE A 335 6.95 -17.36 -33.11
CA ILE A 335 8.17 -16.57 -33.34
C ILE A 335 9.23 -17.48 -33.98
N SER A 336 9.76 -17.09 -35.15
CA SER A 336 10.83 -17.84 -35.83
C SER A 336 12.03 -18.12 -34.92
N ASP A 337 12.62 -19.31 -35.00
CA ASP A 337 13.82 -19.69 -34.27
C ASP A 337 15.05 -18.83 -34.60
N ASP A 338 15.06 -18.17 -35.76
CA ASP A 338 16.10 -17.22 -36.15
C ASP A 338 16.12 -15.95 -35.28
N ILE A 339 15.03 -15.68 -34.56
CA ILE A 339 14.91 -14.52 -33.68
C ILE A 339 15.32 -14.95 -32.27
N SER A 340 16.46 -14.42 -31.81
CA SER A 340 16.90 -14.66 -30.44
C SER A 340 16.04 -13.88 -29.44
N ILE A 341 15.66 -14.53 -28.34
CA ILE A 341 14.85 -13.95 -27.26
C ILE A 341 15.69 -13.84 -25.99
N VAL A 342 15.82 -12.64 -25.43
CA VAL A 342 16.57 -12.42 -24.20
C VAL A 342 15.66 -11.88 -23.12
N PHE A 343 15.56 -12.60 -22.02
CA PHE A 343 14.87 -12.16 -20.82
C PHE A 343 15.87 -11.54 -19.84
N ILE A 344 15.53 -10.38 -19.29
CA ILE A 344 16.31 -9.72 -18.25
C ILE A 344 15.39 -9.44 -17.07
N TYR A 345 15.74 -9.99 -15.89
CA TYR A 345 14.96 -9.80 -14.66
C TYR A 345 15.74 -9.08 -13.56
N GLY A 346 15.06 -8.25 -12.76
CA GLY A 346 15.62 -7.75 -11.50
C GLY A 346 15.52 -8.80 -10.39
N SER A 347 16.58 -9.07 -9.64
CA SER A 347 16.56 -10.14 -8.61
C SER A 347 15.60 -9.89 -7.44
N ARG A 348 15.03 -8.68 -7.33
CA ARG A 348 14.02 -8.30 -6.31
C ARG A 348 12.66 -7.97 -6.95
N THR A 349 12.49 -8.26 -8.25
CA THR A 349 11.20 -8.08 -8.92
C THR A 349 10.17 -9.07 -8.38
N ASN A 350 8.89 -8.69 -8.45
CA ASN A 350 7.78 -9.58 -8.09
C ASN A 350 7.24 -10.34 -9.31
N ILE A 351 7.84 -10.14 -10.48
CA ILE A 351 7.50 -10.85 -11.71
C ILE A 351 8.26 -12.17 -11.72
N ASP A 352 7.50 -13.26 -11.77
CA ASP A 352 8.04 -14.61 -11.80
C ASP A 352 8.61 -14.95 -13.19
N ASN A 353 9.72 -15.69 -13.20
CA ASN A 353 10.47 -16.05 -14.40
C ASN A 353 10.22 -17.50 -14.87
N ILE A 354 9.24 -18.22 -14.29
CA ILE A 354 8.88 -19.59 -14.70
C ILE A 354 8.63 -19.69 -16.20
N ALA A 355 7.81 -18.81 -16.78
CA ALA A 355 7.56 -18.81 -18.22
C ALA A 355 8.84 -18.63 -19.05
N ALA A 356 9.77 -17.77 -18.61
CA ALA A 356 11.04 -17.60 -19.32
C ALA A 356 11.89 -18.88 -19.29
N HIS A 357 11.92 -19.59 -18.15
CA HIS A 357 12.60 -20.88 -18.05
C HIS A 357 11.94 -21.97 -18.93
N GLN A 358 10.62 -21.96 -19.03
CA GLN A 358 9.89 -22.87 -19.95
C GLN A 358 10.25 -22.57 -21.41
N ILE A 359 10.26 -21.30 -21.81
CA ILE A 359 10.63 -20.86 -23.16
C ILE A 359 12.09 -21.22 -23.47
N LEU A 360 12.99 -21.03 -22.50
CA LEU A 360 14.39 -21.42 -22.62
C LEU A 360 14.54 -22.93 -22.87
N HIS A 361 13.77 -23.75 -22.16
CA HIS A 361 13.78 -25.20 -22.36
C HIS A 361 13.20 -25.61 -23.73
N GLN A 362 12.18 -24.89 -24.21
CA GLN A 362 11.53 -25.17 -25.49
C GLN A 362 12.38 -24.77 -26.70
N ARG A 363 12.96 -23.57 -26.70
CA ARG A 363 13.71 -23.01 -27.84
C ARG A 363 15.23 -23.29 -27.77
N GLY A 364 15.72 -23.78 -26.64
CA GLY A 364 17.13 -24.08 -26.42
C GLY A 364 18.01 -22.86 -26.15
N LEU A 365 19.22 -23.14 -25.66
CA LEU A 365 20.20 -22.13 -25.21
C LEU A 365 20.76 -21.27 -26.36
N ASN A 366 20.77 -21.78 -27.60
CA ASN A 366 21.31 -21.03 -28.73
C ASN A 366 20.42 -19.82 -29.11
N ASN A 367 19.13 -19.90 -28.81
CA ASN A 367 18.13 -18.94 -29.28
C ASN A 367 17.50 -18.15 -28.12
N THR A 368 17.60 -18.63 -26.89
CA THR A 368 17.01 -17.97 -25.71
C THR A 368 18.03 -17.77 -24.60
N CYS A 369 18.01 -16.62 -23.95
CA CYS A 369 18.88 -16.30 -22.82
C CYS A 369 18.08 -15.68 -21.67
N ILE A 370 18.46 -15.99 -20.42
CA ILE A 370 17.92 -15.34 -19.21
C ILE A 370 19.08 -14.70 -18.46
N LYS A 371 18.96 -13.40 -18.17
CA LYS A 371 19.92 -12.61 -17.40
C LYS A 371 19.25 -12.03 -16.16
N ILE A 372 19.99 -11.96 -15.06
CA ILE A 372 19.51 -11.41 -13.79
C ILE A 372 20.37 -10.21 -13.40
N ILE A 373 19.73 -9.06 -13.15
CA ILE A 373 20.37 -7.90 -12.54
C ILE A 373 20.25 -8.03 -11.02
N HIS A 374 21.38 -8.19 -10.35
CA HIS A 374 21.41 -8.48 -8.92
C HIS A 374 21.07 -7.26 -8.07
N ASN A 375 20.29 -7.49 -7.01
CA ASN A 375 19.85 -6.46 -6.04
C ASN A 375 19.10 -5.29 -6.69
N ALA A 376 18.35 -5.56 -7.77
CA ALA A 376 17.56 -4.57 -8.48
C ALA A 376 16.07 -4.95 -8.53
N ALA A 377 15.20 -3.94 -8.48
CA ALA A 377 13.74 -4.10 -8.58
C ALA A 377 13.24 -4.00 -10.05
N HIS A 378 11.93 -3.81 -10.24
CA HIS A 378 11.25 -3.81 -11.55
C HIS A 378 11.85 -2.84 -12.59
N PHE A 379 12.35 -1.69 -12.13
CA PHE A 379 12.98 -0.67 -12.98
C PHE A 379 14.52 -0.72 -12.89
N PHE A 380 15.10 -1.93 -12.98
CA PHE A 380 16.53 -2.16 -12.78
C PHE A 380 17.45 -1.36 -13.72
N PHE A 381 17.00 -1.01 -14.92
CA PHE A 381 17.74 -0.18 -15.88
C PHE A 381 17.81 1.31 -15.46
N MET A 382 17.04 1.73 -14.46
CA MET A 382 17.17 3.03 -13.80
C MET A 382 17.87 2.90 -12.43
N GLU A 383 17.71 1.77 -11.76
CA GLU A 383 18.31 1.54 -10.43
C GLU A 383 19.81 1.21 -10.52
N LYS A 384 20.17 0.39 -11.52
CA LYS A 384 21.50 -0.15 -11.73
C LYS A 384 21.88 -0.01 -13.21
N PRO A 385 21.93 1.23 -13.75
CA PRO A 385 22.21 1.47 -15.17
C PRO A 385 23.54 0.85 -15.61
N ILE A 386 24.58 0.88 -14.75
CA ILE A 386 25.89 0.31 -15.08
C ILE A 386 25.81 -1.21 -15.29
N GLN A 387 25.19 -1.97 -14.37
CA GLN A 387 25.01 -3.42 -14.54
C GLN A 387 24.13 -3.74 -15.73
N PHE A 388 23.07 -2.96 -15.95
CA PHE A 388 22.22 -3.12 -17.11
C PHE A 388 22.98 -2.87 -18.42
N HIS A 389 23.81 -1.83 -18.47
CA HIS A 389 24.68 -1.52 -19.62
C HIS A 389 25.68 -2.65 -19.91
N GLU A 390 26.29 -3.25 -18.89
CA GLU A 390 27.18 -4.41 -19.05
C GLU A 390 26.44 -5.59 -19.71
N VAL A 391 25.25 -5.93 -19.19
CA VAL A 391 24.39 -6.98 -19.75
C VAL A 391 23.97 -6.65 -21.19
N MET A 392 23.59 -5.40 -21.46
CA MET A 392 23.24 -4.97 -22.82
C MET A 392 24.44 -5.02 -23.78
N SER A 393 25.65 -4.67 -23.34
CA SER A 393 26.86 -4.83 -24.15
C SER A 393 27.13 -6.30 -24.51
N GLU A 394 26.91 -7.22 -23.58
CA GLU A 394 27.03 -8.65 -23.84
C GLU A 394 25.99 -9.10 -24.88
N ILE A 395 24.72 -8.73 -24.69
CA ILE A 395 23.61 -9.13 -25.56
C ILE A 395 23.73 -8.57 -26.97
N LEU A 396 24.24 -7.35 -27.11
CA LEU A 396 24.37 -6.66 -28.40
C LEU A 396 25.68 -7.00 -29.13
N SER A 397 26.60 -7.74 -28.50
CA SER A 397 27.84 -8.19 -29.14
C SER A 397 27.63 -9.42 -30.04
N ASP A 398 28.31 -9.45 -31.19
CA ASP A 398 28.31 -10.57 -32.15
C ASP A 398 29.32 -11.69 -31.80
N LEU A 399 29.92 -11.67 -30.60
CA LEU A 399 30.89 -12.69 -30.19
C LEU A 399 30.18 -13.99 -29.76
N PRO A 400 30.77 -15.19 -30.04
CA PRO A 400 30.19 -16.47 -29.64
C PRO A 400 29.95 -16.52 -28.12
N GLN A 401 28.69 -16.69 -27.71
CA GLN A 401 28.30 -16.76 -26.30
C GLN A 401 28.81 -18.07 -25.68
N ASN A 402 29.89 -18.00 -24.90
CA ASN A 402 30.23 -19.07 -23.96
C ASN A 402 29.25 -18.98 -22.77
N PHE A 403 28.12 -19.67 -22.88
CA PHE A 403 27.13 -19.80 -21.80
C PHE A 403 27.75 -20.46 -20.57
N ARG A 404 28.20 -19.66 -19.59
CA ARG A 404 28.49 -20.15 -18.24
C ARG A 404 27.24 -20.02 -17.39
N THR A 405 26.53 -21.12 -17.22
CA THR A 405 25.64 -21.36 -16.07
C THR A 405 26.49 -21.39 -14.81
N LEU A 406 26.39 -20.37 -13.96
CA LEU A 406 26.90 -20.44 -12.59
C LEU A 406 25.94 -21.31 -11.76
N ALA A 407 26.11 -22.63 -11.86
CA ALA A 407 25.58 -23.60 -10.91
C ALA A 407 26.73 -24.12 -10.04
N SER A 408 26.72 -23.82 -8.75
CA SER A 408 27.08 -24.77 -7.68
C SER A 408 26.95 -24.10 -6.30
N GLY A 409 26.06 -24.69 -5.50
CA GLY A 409 25.72 -24.28 -4.14
C GLY A 409 24.58 -25.17 -3.63
N ASP A 410 24.83 -26.47 -3.72
CA ASP A 410 23.93 -27.60 -3.51
C ASP A 410 23.27 -27.62 -2.13
N ARG A 411 21.94 -27.77 -2.08
CA ARG A 411 21.17 -28.44 -1.01
C ARG A 411 19.81 -28.89 -1.56
N THR A 412 19.79 -30.15 -2.02
CA THR A 412 18.68 -31.11 -1.88
C THR A 412 17.26 -30.62 -2.19
N ILE A 413 16.85 -30.87 -3.43
CA ILE A 413 15.45 -30.96 -3.84
C ILE A 413 14.86 -32.23 -3.20
N THR A 414 14.16 -32.06 -2.08
CA THR A 414 13.32 -33.12 -1.49
C THR A 414 11.95 -32.53 -1.15
N THR A 415 10.95 -32.97 -1.91
CA THR A 415 9.56 -33.19 -1.51
C THR A 415 8.99 -32.25 -0.44
N THR A 416 8.60 -31.03 -0.81
CA THR A 416 7.78 -30.16 0.06
C THR A 416 6.66 -29.47 -0.72
N VAL A 417 5.73 -30.26 -1.29
CA VAL A 417 4.52 -29.76 -2.00
C VAL A 417 3.38 -29.41 -1.02
N LEU A 418 3.62 -29.38 0.29
CA LEU A 418 2.56 -29.13 1.29
C LEU A 418 2.81 -27.92 2.22
N SER A 419 3.90 -27.15 2.07
CA SER A 419 4.17 -25.98 2.93
C SER A 419 3.85 -24.61 2.33
N ASP A 420 3.56 -24.51 1.03
CA ASP A 420 3.37 -23.21 0.36
C ASP A 420 2.03 -22.51 0.66
N ARG A 421 1.09 -23.19 1.35
CA ARG A 421 -0.15 -22.52 1.81
C ARG A 421 0.07 -21.48 2.92
N PHE A 422 1.22 -21.50 3.60
CA PHE A 422 1.52 -20.52 4.67
C PHE A 422 2.33 -19.31 4.20
N ARG A 423 3.03 -19.40 3.05
CA ARG A 423 3.88 -18.30 2.55
C ARG A 423 3.09 -17.20 1.81
N THR A 424 1.94 -17.54 1.24
CA THR A 424 1.03 -16.59 0.56
C THR A 424 0.39 -15.60 1.55
N ILE A 425 0.15 -16.02 2.79
CA ILE A 425 -0.32 -15.14 3.88
C ILE A 425 0.80 -14.19 4.34
N GLU A 426 2.06 -14.63 4.28
CA GLU A 426 3.22 -13.80 4.61
C GLU A 426 3.52 -12.74 3.53
N ASN A 427 3.33 -13.05 2.25
CA ASN A 427 3.50 -12.08 1.16
C ASN A 427 2.39 -11.02 1.13
N LEU A 428 1.19 -11.31 1.63
CA LEU A 428 0.13 -10.31 1.84
C LEU A 428 0.46 -9.32 2.99
N LYS A 429 1.36 -9.69 3.92
CA LYS A 429 1.91 -8.74 4.91
C LYS A 429 2.85 -7.70 4.28
N ARG A 430 3.33 -7.89 3.05
CA ARG A 430 4.20 -6.90 2.36
C ARG A 430 3.43 -5.72 1.76
N PHE A 431 2.12 -5.85 1.56
CA PHE A 431 1.22 -4.76 1.16
C PHE A 431 0.55 -4.05 2.35
N THR A 432 0.77 -4.51 3.59
CA THR A 432 0.45 -3.72 4.77
C THR A 432 1.57 -2.71 5.02
N TRP A 433 1.21 -1.44 5.22
CA TRP A 433 2.11 -0.38 5.71
C TRP A 433 2.72 -0.73 7.09
N ASN A 434 3.62 -1.70 7.20
CA ASN A 434 4.35 -1.97 8.44
C ASN A 434 5.61 -1.11 8.49
N ASN A 435 5.41 0.19 8.69
CA ASN A 435 6.52 1.13 8.95
C ASN A 435 6.77 1.34 10.46
N THR A 436 6.08 0.59 11.31
CA THR A 436 6.22 0.58 12.77
C THR A 436 6.78 -0.77 13.21
N GLY A 437 8.07 -0.98 12.96
CA GLY A 437 8.74 -2.12 13.56
C GLY A 437 8.72 -1.99 15.10
N PRO A 438 8.81 -3.11 15.84
CA PRO A 438 8.78 -3.12 17.30
C PRO A 438 9.75 -2.11 17.92
N GLU A 439 10.89 -1.86 17.28
CA GLU A 439 11.92 -0.91 17.70
C GLU A 439 11.42 0.53 17.84
N LYS A 440 10.46 0.97 17.03
CA LYS A 440 9.92 2.34 17.13
C LYS A 440 9.00 2.51 18.32
N LEU A 441 8.19 1.49 18.61
CA LEU A 441 7.37 1.49 19.81
C LEU A 441 8.26 1.45 21.06
N VAL A 442 9.29 0.58 21.06
CA VAL A 442 10.29 0.53 22.13
C VAL A 442 10.94 1.89 22.35
N ARG A 443 11.38 2.55 21.27
CA ARG A 443 12.01 3.88 21.36
C ARG A 443 11.04 4.96 21.85
N ALA A 444 9.81 4.96 21.37
CA ALA A 444 8.79 5.93 21.79
C ALA A 444 8.43 5.75 23.28
N GLU A 445 8.36 4.50 23.74
CA GLU A 445 8.17 4.19 25.16
C GLU A 445 9.37 4.64 25.99
N MET A 446 10.60 4.31 25.58
CA MET A 446 11.82 4.72 26.30
C MET A 446 11.87 6.24 26.48
N LYS A 447 11.56 7.03 25.45
CA LYS A 447 11.48 8.51 25.57
C LYS A 447 10.50 8.98 26.64
N ILE A 448 9.40 8.25 26.87
CA ILE A 448 8.43 8.59 27.94
C ILE A 448 9.02 8.18 29.30
N PHE A 449 9.60 7.00 29.41
CA PHE A 449 10.16 6.52 30.68
C PHE A 449 11.41 7.28 31.11
N GLU A 450 12.19 7.84 30.17
CA GLU A 450 13.33 8.73 30.45
C GLU A 450 12.94 10.02 31.19
N THR A 451 11.66 10.43 31.18
CA THR A 451 11.19 11.60 31.93
C THR A 451 10.77 11.30 33.36
N LEU A 452 10.68 10.02 33.73
CA LEU A 452 10.28 9.60 35.07
C LEU A 452 11.45 9.70 36.04
N LYS A 453 11.15 10.07 37.30
CA LYS A 453 12.14 10.22 38.37
C LYS A 453 12.54 8.87 38.95
N SER A 454 11.60 7.94 39.04
CA SER A 454 11.83 6.61 39.58
C SER A 454 12.36 5.65 38.53
N GLN A 455 13.11 4.63 38.98
CA GLN A 455 13.61 3.59 38.08
C GLN A 455 12.53 2.52 37.84
N PHE A 456 12.41 2.11 36.58
CA PHE A 456 11.46 1.08 36.15
C PHE A 456 12.17 -0.03 35.40
N GLN A 457 11.74 -1.27 35.64
CA GLN A 457 12.23 -2.45 34.95
C GLN A 457 11.17 -2.95 33.98
N GLY A 458 11.50 -3.02 32.69
CA GLY A 458 10.63 -3.57 31.66
C GLY A 458 11.06 -4.99 31.27
N ARG A 459 10.13 -5.94 31.26
CA ARG A 459 10.37 -7.32 30.81
C ARG A 459 9.16 -7.93 30.14
N PHE A 460 9.41 -8.93 29.29
CA PHE A 460 8.36 -9.78 28.76
C PHE A 460 8.10 -10.95 29.70
N ILE A 461 6.84 -11.20 30.01
CA ILE A 461 6.37 -12.36 30.75
C ILE A 461 5.81 -13.35 29.76
N ASN A 462 6.38 -14.55 29.72
CA ASN A 462 5.89 -15.61 28.84
C ASN A 462 4.59 -16.21 29.40
N ILE A 463 3.64 -16.46 28.51
CA ILE A 463 2.36 -17.11 28.80
C ILE A 463 2.06 -18.14 27.70
N LEU A 464 1.09 -19.01 27.94
CA LEU A 464 0.60 -20.06 27.04
C LEU A 464 1.73 -20.95 26.54
N ASN A 465 2.45 -21.59 27.48
CA ASN A 465 3.60 -22.46 27.20
C ASN A 465 4.67 -21.78 26.31
N ASP A 466 5.06 -20.55 26.67
CA ASP A 466 6.05 -19.73 25.98
C ASP A 466 5.69 -19.28 24.55
N THR A 467 4.46 -19.51 24.10
CA THR A 467 4.02 -19.12 22.74
C THR A 467 3.63 -17.64 22.64
N GLN A 468 3.26 -17.01 23.76
CA GLN A 468 2.86 -15.61 23.81
C GLN A 468 3.56 -14.86 24.96
N LYS A 469 3.63 -13.54 24.85
CA LYS A 469 4.35 -12.68 25.78
C LYS A 469 3.56 -11.42 26.12
N ILE A 470 3.53 -11.07 27.39
CA ILE A 470 2.95 -9.82 27.89
C ILE A 470 4.09 -8.90 28.30
N TRP A 471 4.13 -7.69 27.73
CA TRP A 471 5.07 -6.65 28.15
C TRP A 471 4.64 -6.10 29.51
N THR A 472 5.58 -6.01 30.44
CA THR A 472 5.32 -5.59 31.81
C THR A 472 6.42 -4.65 32.27
N VAL A 473 6.01 -3.54 32.87
CA VAL A 473 6.89 -2.61 33.55
C VAL A 473 6.59 -2.65 35.04
N CYS A 474 7.63 -2.74 35.86
CA CYS A 474 7.48 -2.76 37.31
C CYS A 474 8.52 -1.91 38.03
N SER A 475 8.19 -1.52 39.26
CA SER A 475 9.08 -0.80 40.16
C SER A 475 8.72 -1.06 41.63
N ASN A 476 9.67 -0.76 42.53
CA ASN A 476 9.55 -0.91 43.97
C ASN A 476 9.11 -2.31 44.46
N LEU A 477 9.67 -3.36 43.85
CA LEU A 477 9.31 -4.76 44.17
C LEU A 477 9.75 -5.23 45.56
N THR A 478 10.57 -4.44 46.26
CA THR A 478 11.08 -4.75 47.60
C THR A 478 10.21 -4.18 48.71
N SER A 479 9.22 -3.33 48.39
CA SER A 479 8.28 -2.81 49.38
C SER A 479 7.35 -3.93 49.86
N ASN A 480 7.07 -3.94 51.17
CA ASN A 480 6.13 -4.89 51.78
C ASN A 480 4.66 -4.43 51.67
N ASN A 481 4.41 -3.26 51.07
CA ASN A 481 3.05 -2.79 50.83
C ASN A 481 2.38 -3.61 49.72
N ILE A 482 1.05 -3.67 49.77
CA ILE A 482 0.26 -4.44 48.81
C ILE A 482 0.50 -3.94 47.39
N PRO A 483 0.93 -4.82 46.45
CA PRO A 483 1.18 -4.45 45.06
C PRO A 483 -0.05 -3.87 44.37
N ILE A 484 0.18 -2.96 43.42
CA ILE A 484 -0.85 -2.46 42.51
C ILE A 484 -0.54 -2.86 41.07
N VAL A 485 -1.56 -3.37 40.38
CA VAL A 485 -1.53 -3.76 38.97
C VAL A 485 -2.37 -2.78 38.16
N LEU A 486 -1.77 -2.16 37.13
CA LEU A 486 -2.37 -1.14 36.27
C LEU A 486 -2.70 -1.71 34.89
N ILE A 487 -3.98 -1.69 34.52
CA ILE A 487 -4.49 -2.17 33.23
C ILE A 487 -5.02 -0.97 32.42
N HIS A 488 -4.36 -0.69 31.29
CA HIS A 488 -4.73 0.43 30.42
C HIS A 488 -6.04 0.17 29.63
N GLY A 489 -6.64 1.24 29.10
CA GLY A 489 -7.84 1.19 28.26
C GLY A 489 -7.60 0.82 26.79
N PHE A 490 -8.66 0.86 25.99
CA PHE A 490 -8.63 0.53 24.56
C PHE A 490 -7.60 1.39 23.79
N GLY A 491 -6.74 0.75 23.00
CA GLY A 491 -5.72 1.42 22.19
C GLY A 491 -4.56 2.03 23.00
N GLY A 492 -4.47 1.72 24.28
CA GLY A 492 -3.40 2.20 25.16
C GLY A 492 -2.16 1.31 25.22
N GLY A 493 -1.29 1.66 26.16
CA GLY A 493 -0.12 0.91 26.60
C GLY A 493 0.37 1.47 27.95
N VAL A 494 1.35 0.85 28.57
CA VAL A 494 1.89 1.22 29.89
C VAL A 494 2.31 2.70 29.99
N GLY A 495 2.76 3.32 28.90
CA GLY A 495 3.20 4.71 28.87
C GLY A 495 2.09 5.74 29.18
N LEU A 496 0.81 5.35 29.10
CA LEU A 496 -0.30 6.22 29.48
C LEU A 496 -0.31 6.55 30.99
N TRP A 497 0.29 5.70 31.82
CA TRP A 497 0.37 5.91 33.27
C TRP A 497 1.53 6.81 33.69
N SER A 498 2.32 7.35 32.75
CA SER A 498 3.55 8.08 33.05
C SER A 498 3.38 9.25 34.00
N LEU A 499 2.22 9.91 34.03
CA LEU A 499 1.93 11.00 34.97
C LEU A 499 1.78 10.54 36.43
N ASN A 500 1.52 9.25 36.67
CA ASN A 500 1.14 8.70 37.98
C ASN A 500 2.16 7.69 38.52
N LEU A 501 2.98 7.11 37.62
CA LEU A 501 3.91 6.03 37.95
C LEU A 501 4.90 6.40 39.06
N ASP A 502 5.47 7.60 39.04
CA ASP A 502 6.43 8.07 40.06
C ASP A 502 5.79 8.13 41.46
N GLN A 503 4.56 8.66 41.58
CA GLN A 503 3.86 8.71 42.85
C GLN A 503 3.48 7.32 43.36
N LEU A 504 3.00 6.45 42.47
CA LEU A 504 2.55 5.11 42.85
C LEU A 504 3.70 4.22 43.33
N CYS A 505 4.83 4.25 42.63
CA CYS A 505 5.97 3.43 43.00
C CYS A 505 6.74 3.95 44.21
N ALA A 506 6.47 5.18 44.69
CA ALA A 506 7.12 5.72 45.88
C ALA A 506 6.77 4.94 47.16
N ASP A 507 5.58 4.32 47.22
CA ASP A 507 5.06 3.67 48.43
C ASP A 507 4.98 2.13 48.32
N ARG A 508 4.66 1.60 47.15
CA ARG A 508 4.33 0.18 46.97
C ARG A 508 4.88 -0.42 45.68
N PRO A 509 4.92 -1.77 45.56
CA PRO A 509 5.22 -2.42 44.29
C PRO A 509 4.17 -2.06 43.23
N VAL A 510 4.64 -1.65 42.06
CA VAL A 510 3.78 -1.29 40.92
C VAL A 510 4.08 -2.24 39.77
N TYR A 511 3.02 -2.76 39.15
CA TYR A 511 3.07 -3.49 37.90
C TYR A 511 2.13 -2.81 36.90
N ALA A 512 2.64 -2.44 35.73
CA ALA A 512 1.83 -2.01 34.60
C ALA A 512 2.07 -2.96 33.44
N LEU A 513 1.02 -3.38 32.75
CA LEU A 513 1.15 -4.30 31.61
C LEU A 513 0.44 -3.77 30.37
N ASP A 514 0.95 -4.18 29.22
CA ASP A 514 0.27 -4.00 27.94
C ASP A 514 -0.72 -5.15 27.74
N LEU A 515 -2.00 -4.84 27.52
CA LEU A 515 -3.02 -5.86 27.26
C LEU A 515 -2.66 -6.71 26.03
N PRO A 516 -2.94 -8.03 26.04
CA PRO A 516 -2.80 -8.87 24.84
C PRO A 516 -3.51 -8.24 23.64
N GLY A 517 -2.86 -8.21 22.48
CA GLY A 517 -3.42 -7.55 21.32
C GLY A 517 -3.24 -6.03 21.29
N PHE A 518 -2.49 -5.42 22.23
CA PHE A 518 -2.15 -3.99 22.30
C PHE A 518 -0.65 -3.75 22.55
N ALA A 519 -0.21 -2.51 22.25
CA ALA A 519 1.14 -2.01 22.45
C ALA A 519 2.28 -3.03 22.17
N ARG A 520 3.12 -3.36 23.16
CA ARG A 520 4.29 -4.24 22.98
C ARG A 520 3.96 -5.72 23.21
N SER A 521 2.81 -6.04 23.77
CA SER A 521 2.37 -7.42 24.01
C SER A 521 2.05 -8.18 22.73
N THR A 522 2.11 -9.51 22.81
CA THR A 522 1.76 -10.41 21.71
C THR A 522 0.37 -10.09 21.16
N ARG A 523 0.19 -10.30 19.84
CA ARG A 523 -1.07 -10.09 19.12
C ARG A 523 -1.72 -11.45 18.81
N PRO A 524 -2.44 -12.08 19.77
CA PRO A 524 -3.07 -13.39 19.55
C PRO A 524 -4.31 -13.29 18.67
N ILE A 525 -4.71 -14.41 18.08
CA ILE A 525 -6.00 -14.53 17.42
C ILE A 525 -7.05 -14.82 18.50
N PHE A 526 -7.99 -13.89 18.68
CA PHE A 526 -9.11 -14.05 19.62
C PHE A 526 -10.29 -14.75 18.95
N SER A 527 -11.15 -15.37 19.76
CA SER A 527 -12.43 -15.91 19.29
C SER A 527 -13.33 -14.80 18.71
N LEU A 528 -14.20 -15.18 17.78
CA LEU A 528 -15.28 -14.32 17.28
C LEU A 528 -16.54 -14.44 18.14
N ASP A 529 -16.55 -15.35 19.11
CA ASP A 529 -17.54 -15.38 20.18
C ASP A 529 -17.18 -14.39 21.29
N SER A 530 -18.20 -13.69 21.80
CA SER A 530 -18.02 -12.63 22.81
C SER A 530 -17.53 -13.17 24.14
N ASP A 531 -18.02 -14.34 24.56
CA ASP A 531 -17.73 -14.91 25.86
C ASP A 531 -16.34 -15.51 25.87
N GLU A 532 -16.03 -16.26 24.81
CA GLU A 532 -14.71 -16.83 24.63
C GLU A 532 -13.63 -15.74 24.52
N ALA A 533 -13.89 -14.66 23.77
CA ALA A 533 -12.94 -13.56 23.63
C ALA A 533 -12.66 -12.85 24.96
N GLU A 534 -13.71 -12.54 25.75
CA GLU A 534 -13.55 -11.99 27.10
C GLU A 534 -12.77 -12.97 28.00
N GLN A 535 -13.09 -14.25 27.91
CA GLN A 535 -12.47 -15.28 28.74
C GLN A 535 -10.99 -15.50 28.41
N GLN A 536 -10.62 -15.39 27.13
CA GLN A 536 -9.24 -15.42 26.67
C GLN A 536 -8.41 -14.29 27.29
N PHE A 537 -8.94 -13.06 27.35
CA PHE A 537 -8.26 -11.95 28.04
C PHE A 537 -8.02 -12.28 29.52
N VAL A 538 -9.06 -12.73 30.23
CA VAL A 538 -8.98 -13.06 31.66
C VAL A 538 -7.99 -14.20 31.92
N ASN A 539 -7.94 -15.22 31.05
CA ASN A 539 -6.97 -16.32 31.17
C ASN A 539 -5.53 -15.83 30.99
N MET A 540 -5.29 -14.98 29.98
CA MET A 540 -3.95 -14.44 29.73
C MET A 540 -3.48 -13.51 30.85
N LEU A 541 -4.39 -12.77 31.49
CA LEU A 541 -4.07 -11.99 32.70
C LEU A 541 -3.72 -12.89 33.89
N GLU A 542 -4.38 -14.05 34.02
CA GLU A 542 -4.04 -15.01 35.08
C GLU A 542 -2.68 -15.66 34.85
N GLU A 543 -2.41 -16.09 33.62
CA GLU A 543 -1.10 -16.64 33.27
C GLU A 543 0.01 -15.60 33.43
N TRP A 544 -0.28 -14.32 33.15
CA TRP A 544 0.63 -13.23 33.46
C TRP A 544 0.90 -13.11 34.95
N ARG A 545 -0.15 -13.12 35.81
CA ARG A 545 -0.01 -13.06 37.28
C ARG A 545 0.90 -14.17 37.79
N ILE A 546 0.67 -15.40 37.32
CA ILE A 546 1.50 -16.56 37.64
C ILE A 546 2.94 -16.32 37.16
N GLY A 547 3.12 -15.88 35.92
CA GLY A 547 4.44 -15.65 35.31
C GLY A 547 5.26 -14.54 35.97
N VAL A 548 4.63 -13.51 36.56
CA VAL A 548 5.34 -12.49 37.35
C VAL A 548 5.65 -12.95 38.78
N GLY A 549 5.04 -14.05 39.24
CA GLY A 549 5.18 -14.58 40.59
C GLY A 549 4.33 -13.87 41.65
N LEU A 550 3.24 -13.21 41.24
CA LEU A 550 2.37 -12.46 42.14
C LEU A 550 1.35 -13.40 42.81
N ASN A 551 1.80 -14.12 43.84
CA ASN A 551 1.02 -15.15 44.53
C ASN A 551 0.14 -14.62 45.66
N GLU A 552 0.42 -13.40 46.13
CA GLU A 552 -0.35 -12.74 47.18
C GLU A 552 -1.45 -11.85 46.60
N ARG A 553 -2.32 -11.34 47.48
CA ARG A 553 -3.39 -10.43 47.10
C ARG A 553 -2.83 -9.09 46.63
N PHE A 554 -3.43 -8.52 45.60
CA PHE A 554 -3.01 -7.26 44.99
C PHE A 554 -4.20 -6.37 44.63
N ILE A 555 -3.89 -5.09 44.44
CA ILE A 555 -4.84 -4.07 44.00
C ILE A 555 -4.88 -4.10 42.49
N LEU A 556 -6.07 -4.29 41.92
CA LEU A 556 -6.24 -4.26 40.48
C LEU A 556 -6.91 -2.97 40.07
N LEU A 557 -6.18 -2.13 39.33
CA LEU A 557 -6.67 -0.87 38.80
C LEU A 557 -6.81 -0.97 37.29
N GLY A 558 -8.02 -0.74 36.78
CA GLY A 558 -8.31 -0.78 35.35
C GLY A 558 -8.95 0.52 34.85
N HIS A 559 -8.43 1.05 33.75
CA HIS A 559 -9.02 2.20 33.04
C HIS A 559 -9.89 1.76 31.87
N SER A 560 -11.09 2.33 31.72
CA SER A 560 -11.93 2.15 30.53
C SER A 560 -12.14 0.65 30.21
N PHE A 561 -11.70 0.16 29.05
CA PHE A 561 -11.74 -1.27 28.72
C PHE A 561 -10.92 -2.15 29.68
N GLY A 562 -9.80 -1.65 30.21
CA GLY A 562 -9.04 -2.31 31.26
C GLY A 562 -9.84 -2.45 32.56
N GLY A 563 -10.74 -1.49 32.86
CA GLY A 563 -11.68 -1.58 33.98
C GLY A 563 -12.70 -2.71 33.82
N PHE A 564 -13.26 -2.86 32.61
CA PHE A 564 -14.12 -4.00 32.26
C PHE A 564 -13.43 -5.34 32.49
N LEU A 565 -12.23 -5.52 31.91
CA LEU A 565 -11.45 -6.75 32.05
C LEU A 565 -11.01 -7.01 33.50
N SER A 566 -10.71 -5.96 34.26
CA SER A 566 -10.35 -6.07 35.68
C SER A 566 -11.52 -6.58 36.52
N ALA A 567 -12.73 -6.10 36.26
CA ALA A 567 -13.94 -6.61 36.91
C ALA A 567 -14.22 -8.07 36.50
N SER A 568 -14.08 -8.43 35.22
CA SER A 568 -14.20 -9.81 34.75
C SER A 568 -13.17 -10.74 35.40
N TYR A 569 -11.93 -10.27 35.58
CA TYR A 569 -10.89 -11.01 36.28
C TYR A 569 -11.24 -11.22 37.76
N ALA A 570 -11.71 -10.17 38.45
CA ALA A 570 -12.13 -10.25 39.85
C ALA A 570 -13.34 -11.18 40.09
N ILE A 571 -14.21 -11.37 39.09
CA ILE A 571 -15.27 -12.39 39.15
C ILE A 571 -14.67 -13.80 39.16
N ARG A 572 -13.64 -14.05 38.35
CA ARG A 572 -13.09 -15.39 38.14
C ARG A 572 -12.02 -15.79 39.18
N TYR A 573 -11.24 -14.82 39.66
CA TYR A 573 -10.11 -15.05 40.57
C TYR A 573 -10.15 -14.11 41.79
N PRO A 574 -11.24 -14.12 42.59
CA PRO A 574 -11.42 -13.22 43.71
C PRO A 574 -10.41 -13.41 44.86
N GLU A 575 -9.76 -14.58 44.93
CA GLU A 575 -8.80 -14.93 45.98
C GLU A 575 -7.54 -14.05 45.93
N TYR A 576 -7.16 -13.54 44.75
CA TYR A 576 -5.98 -12.69 44.57
C TYR A 576 -6.28 -11.19 44.53
N ILE A 577 -7.56 -10.80 44.52
CA ILE A 577 -7.92 -9.39 44.46
C ILE A 577 -8.13 -8.87 45.87
N GLU A 578 -7.30 -7.90 46.24
CA GLU A 578 -7.43 -7.19 47.48
C GLU A 578 -8.48 -6.08 47.39
N GLN A 579 -8.48 -5.34 46.28
CA GLN A 579 -9.41 -4.26 45.99
C GLN A 579 -9.40 -3.99 44.49
N LEU A 580 -10.54 -3.52 43.98
CA LEU A 580 -10.75 -3.22 42.57
C LEU A 580 -10.94 -1.71 42.40
N VAL A 581 -10.02 -1.06 41.68
CA VAL A 581 -10.10 0.38 41.36
C VAL A 581 -10.47 0.53 39.88
N LEU A 582 -11.66 1.05 39.62
CA LEU A 582 -12.23 1.19 38.29
C LEU A 582 -12.20 2.66 37.88
N VAL A 583 -11.24 3.00 37.03
CA VAL A 583 -11.06 4.36 36.53
C VAL A 583 -11.87 4.53 35.25
N ASP A 584 -12.97 5.24 35.38
CA ASP A 584 -13.91 5.56 34.31
C ASP A 584 -14.20 4.37 33.37
N PRO A 585 -14.73 3.26 33.92
CA PRO A 585 -14.73 1.96 33.26
C PRO A 585 -15.76 1.87 32.13
N TRP A 586 -15.35 1.36 30.98
CA TRP A 586 -16.24 1.06 29.86
C TRP A 586 -17.00 -0.24 30.10
N GLY A 587 -18.16 -0.42 29.45
CA GLY A 587 -18.86 -1.71 29.42
C GLY A 587 -19.71 -2.03 30.66
N PHE A 588 -19.93 -1.07 31.56
CA PHE A 588 -20.79 -1.25 32.74
C PHE A 588 -22.27 -1.06 32.43
N GLY A 589 -22.63 0.04 31.75
CA GLY A 589 -24.01 0.39 31.45
C GLY A 589 -24.66 -0.51 30.40
N ARG A 590 -25.97 -0.74 30.56
CA ARG A 590 -26.79 -1.43 29.55
C ARG A 590 -27.02 -0.52 28.34
N LYS A 591 -27.17 -1.14 27.18
CA LYS A 591 -27.70 -0.44 26.01
C LYS A 591 -29.16 -0.05 26.27
N PRO A 592 -29.56 1.22 26.09
CA PRO A 592 -30.95 1.62 26.30
C PRO A 592 -31.90 0.94 25.31
N ASP A 593 -33.03 0.40 25.79
CA ASP A 593 -34.04 -0.28 24.95
C ASP A 593 -34.62 0.65 23.86
N ASN A 594 -34.67 1.95 24.14
CA ASN A 594 -35.13 3.00 23.24
C ASN A 594 -34.04 3.56 22.30
N TRP A 595 -32.82 3.01 22.29
CA TRP A 595 -31.75 3.44 21.37
C TRP A 595 -32.15 3.30 19.90
N GLN A 596 -33.05 2.35 19.58
CA GLN A 596 -33.62 2.24 18.25
C GLN A 596 -34.35 3.53 17.80
N LYS A 597 -34.80 4.39 18.71
CA LYS A 597 -35.50 5.66 18.44
C LYS A 597 -34.58 6.90 18.48
N SER A 598 -33.25 6.75 18.46
CA SER A 598 -32.31 7.87 18.58
C SER A 598 -32.30 8.78 17.33
N PRO A 599 -31.77 10.03 17.41
CA PRO A 599 -31.67 10.98 16.30
C PRO A 599 -30.94 10.43 15.06
N MET A 600 -30.22 9.31 15.20
CA MET A 600 -29.56 8.57 14.13
C MET A 600 -30.56 8.00 13.09
N GLN A 601 -31.86 7.96 13.39
CA GLN A 601 -32.92 7.68 12.41
C GLN A 601 -33.27 8.87 11.49
N ARG A 602 -32.95 10.11 11.88
CA ARG A 602 -33.15 11.31 11.04
C ARG A 602 -32.07 11.47 9.97
N ILE A 603 -31.09 10.58 10.00
CA ILE A 603 -30.00 10.55 9.04
C ILE A 603 -30.49 9.82 7.77
N PRO A 604 -30.24 10.36 6.56
CA PRO A 604 -30.65 9.73 5.32
C PRO A 604 -30.22 8.25 5.23
N PRO A 605 -31.04 7.34 4.66
CA PRO A 605 -30.75 5.91 4.62
C PRO A 605 -29.37 5.56 4.04
N TRP A 606 -28.88 6.34 3.07
CA TRP A 606 -27.56 6.17 2.49
C TRP A 606 -26.42 6.50 3.47
N LEU A 607 -26.54 7.54 4.30
CA LEU A 607 -25.58 7.86 5.34
C LEU A 607 -25.62 6.84 6.48
N ARG A 608 -26.79 6.24 6.74
CA ARG A 608 -26.97 5.18 7.75
C ARG A 608 -26.35 3.85 7.31
N SER A 609 -26.53 3.50 6.04
CA SER A 609 -25.84 2.36 5.43
C SER A 609 -24.34 2.61 5.33
N PHE A 610 -23.92 3.83 4.98
CA PHE A 610 -22.53 4.23 4.98
C PHE A 610 -21.92 4.18 6.39
N SER A 611 -22.60 4.73 7.41
CA SER A 611 -22.10 4.69 8.80
C SER A 611 -22.08 3.26 9.36
N ALA A 612 -23.06 2.42 9.04
CA ALA A 612 -23.04 1.00 9.40
C ALA A 612 -21.89 0.23 8.73
N VAL A 613 -21.53 0.57 7.49
CA VAL A 613 -20.37 0.01 6.78
C VAL A 613 -19.05 0.59 7.33
N MET A 614 -19.00 1.88 7.65
CA MET A 614 -17.82 2.52 8.26
C MET A 614 -17.57 2.00 9.69
N MET A 615 -18.61 1.68 10.46
CA MET A 615 -18.48 1.00 11.75
C MET A 615 -18.04 -0.48 11.61
N LYS A 616 -18.09 -1.06 10.39
CA LYS A 616 -17.47 -2.37 10.09
C LYS A 616 -15.95 -2.25 9.85
N ILE A 617 -15.44 -1.06 9.55
CA ILE A 617 -14.00 -0.76 9.53
C ILE A 617 -13.57 -0.50 10.98
N SER A 618 -12.46 -1.10 11.41
CA SER A 618 -12.05 -0.96 12.80
C SER A 618 -11.60 0.50 13.06
N PRO A 619 -11.96 1.14 14.20
CA PRO A 619 -11.76 2.57 14.43
C PRO A 619 -10.32 3.07 14.21
N LEU A 620 -9.33 2.23 14.52
CA LEU A 620 -7.92 2.58 14.39
C LEU A 620 -7.34 2.14 13.02
N ALA A 621 -8.16 1.56 12.14
CA ALA A 621 -7.74 1.20 10.79
C ALA A 621 -7.32 2.43 9.99
N GLY A 622 -7.97 3.58 10.19
CA GLY A 622 -7.54 4.85 9.60
C GLY A 622 -6.11 5.25 10.00
N LEU A 623 -5.76 5.06 11.28
CA LEU A 623 -4.40 5.32 11.78
C LEU A 623 -3.37 4.33 11.20
N ARG A 624 -3.74 3.06 11.03
CA ARG A 624 -2.86 2.06 10.40
C ARG A 624 -2.64 2.32 8.92
N VAL A 625 -3.71 2.63 8.19
CA VAL A 625 -3.67 2.97 6.77
C VAL A 625 -2.81 4.22 6.52
N ALA A 626 -2.80 5.16 7.47
CA ALA A 626 -1.98 6.36 7.39
C ALA A 626 -0.45 6.10 7.45
N GLY A 627 -0.02 4.92 7.90
CA GLY A 627 1.40 4.60 8.05
C GLY A 627 2.14 5.69 8.85
N PRO A 628 3.37 6.10 8.51
CA PRO A 628 4.17 7.05 9.29
C PRO A 628 3.56 8.45 9.40
N PHE A 629 2.50 8.76 8.65
CA PHE A 629 1.72 9.99 8.81
C PHE A 629 0.69 9.87 9.93
N GLY A 630 0.50 8.70 10.53
CA GLY A 630 -0.45 8.48 11.62
C GLY A 630 -0.20 9.39 12.81
N VAL A 631 1.05 9.71 13.14
CA VAL A 631 1.37 10.74 14.16
C VAL A 631 0.82 12.11 13.78
N HIS A 632 0.92 12.51 12.50
CA HIS A 632 0.38 13.79 12.01
C HIS A 632 -1.16 13.80 12.01
N ILE A 633 -1.80 12.67 11.69
CA ILE A 633 -3.24 12.51 11.86
C ILE A 633 -3.63 12.63 13.33
N MET A 634 -2.88 12.00 14.24
CA MET A 634 -3.13 12.12 15.67
C MET A 634 -2.97 13.56 16.17
N LYS A 635 -2.00 14.33 15.66
CA LYS A 635 -1.87 15.76 15.97
C LYS A 635 -3.12 16.56 15.61
N TYR A 636 -3.75 16.24 14.48
CA TYR A 636 -4.93 16.95 14.02
C TYR A 636 -6.21 16.52 14.76
N PHE A 637 -6.40 15.21 14.97
CA PHE A 637 -7.63 14.67 15.57
C PHE A 637 -7.61 14.59 17.10
N ARG A 638 -6.43 14.50 17.71
CA ARG A 638 -6.23 14.42 19.16
C ARG A 638 -5.13 15.38 19.67
N PRO A 639 -5.21 16.68 19.33
CA PRO A 639 -4.27 17.67 19.88
C PRO A 639 -4.34 17.75 21.41
N ASP A 640 -5.49 17.40 22.00
CA ASP A 640 -5.71 17.33 23.45
C ASP A 640 -4.71 16.43 24.17
N LEU A 641 -4.31 15.31 23.57
CA LEU A 641 -3.38 14.36 24.20
C LEU A 641 -2.00 14.97 24.45
N ARG A 642 -1.57 15.93 23.63
CA ARG A 642 -0.30 16.62 23.88
C ARG A 642 -0.40 17.51 25.12
N VAL A 643 -1.50 18.25 25.25
CA VAL A 643 -1.75 19.15 26.38
C VAL A 643 -1.80 18.36 27.69
N LYS A 644 -2.46 17.20 27.72
CA LYS A 644 -2.55 16.37 28.93
C LYS A 644 -1.20 15.94 29.51
N PHE A 645 -0.20 15.71 28.65
CA PHE A 645 1.13 15.24 29.07
C PHE A 645 2.19 16.36 29.13
N GLU A 646 1.79 17.63 28.97
CA GLU A 646 2.71 18.77 28.93
C GLU A 646 3.54 18.93 30.22
N LYS A 647 2.99 18.47 31.36
CA LYS A 647 3.67 18.45 32.67
C LYS A 647 4.94 17.57 32.68
N LEU A 648 4.99 16.53 31.85
CA LEU A 648 6.17 15.66 31.71
C LEU A 648 7.07 16.07 30.56
N PHE A 649 6.48 16.41 29.42
CA PHE A 649 7.20 16.77 28.20
C PHE A 649 6.32 17.61 27.27
N ASN A 650 6.92 18.58 26.59
CA ASN A 650 6.20 19.50 25.69
C ASN A 650 6.44 19.19 24.20
N ASP A 651 6.46 17.91 23.84
CA ASP A 651 6.62 17.44 22.45
C ASP A 651 5.59 16.37 22.08
N ASP A 652 5.71 15.83 20.87
CA ASP A 652 4.73 14.89 20.32
C ASP A 652 4.98 13.42 20.73
N ARG A 653 5.87 13.14 21.70
CA ARG A 653 6.27 11.75 22.00
C ARG A 653 5.11 10.86 22.46
N ILE A 654 4.11 11.42 23.16
CA ILE A 654 2.90 10.64 23.53
C ILE A 654 2.07 10.27 22.31
N LEU A 655 2.01 11.15 21.31
CA LEU A 655 1.33 10.89 20.03
C LEU A 655 2.11 9.85 19.21
N GLU A 656 3.44 9.94 19.19
CA GLU A 656 4.32 8.92 18.59
C GLU A 656 4.09 7.55 19.24
N TYR A 657 4.08 7.49 20.57
CA TYR A 657 3.87 6.28 21.34
C TYR A 657 2.51 5.64 21.03
N LEU A 658 1.42 6.39 21.16
CA LEU A 658 0.07 5.87 20.92
C LEU A 658 -0.16 5.49 19.46
N TYR A 659 0.43 6.21 18.51
CA TYR A 659 0.43 5.78 17.12
C TYR A 659 1.08 4.39 16.98
N HIS A 660 2.28 4.22 17.53
CA HIS A 660 3.02 2.95 17.44
C HIS A 660 2.36 1.79 18.21
N CYS A 661 1.60 2.08 19.28
CA CYS A 661 0.79 1.07 19.97
C CYS A 661 -0.28 0.46 19.05
N ASN A 662 -0.83 1.27 18.13
CA ASN A 662 -2.01 0.94 17.34
C ASN A 662 -1.73 0.70 15.85
N ALA A 663 -0.52 1.01 15.40
CA ALA A 663 -0.08 0.79 14.02
C ALA A 663 0.13 -0.70 13.66
N GLN A 664 0.14 -1.59 14.66
CA GLN A 664 0.38 -3.03 14.51
C GLN A 664 -0.91 -3.83 14.23
N LEU A 665 -0.78 -5.16 14.09
CA LEU A 665 -1.93 -6.06 13.85
C LEU A 665 -3.04 -5.84 14.90
N PRO A 666 -4.30 -5.61 14.47
CA PRO A 666 -5.37 -5.10 15.34
C PRO A 666 -6.09 -6.20 16.13
N THR A 667 -5.37 -7.19 16.67
CA THR A 667 -6.06 -8.35 17.25
C THR A 667 -6.82 -8.02 18.53
N GLY A 668 -6.27 -7.18 19.41
CA GLY A 668 -6.97 -6.70 20.61
C GLY A 668 -8.16 -5.79 20.26
N GLU A 669 -8.05 -5.03 19.17
CA GLU A 669 -9.16 -4.22 18.67
C GLU A 669 -10.27 -5.08 18.06
N GLN A 670 -9.92 -6.15 17.35
CA GLN A 670 -10.89 -7.12 16.88
C GLN A 670 -11.61 -7.80 18.04
N ALA A 671 -10.89 -8.18 19.09
CA ALA A 671 -11.48 -8.77 20.29
C ALA A 671 -12.41 -7.78 21.03
N PHE A 672 -11.99 -6.52 21.20
CA PHE A 672 -12.85 -5.47 21.74
C PHE A 672 -14.14 -5.33 20.93
N ARG A 673 -14.05 -5.33 19.59
CA ARG A 673 -15.22 -5.30 18.71
C ARG A 673 -16.13 -6.50 18.91
N THR A 674 -15.57 -7.69 19.06
CA THR A 674 -16.32 -8.93 19.34
C THR A 674 -17.11 -8.82 20.65
N ILE A 675 -16.53 -8.21 21.69
CA ILE A 675 -17.14 -8.04 23.02
C ILE A 675 -18.15 -6.87 23.05
N SER A 676 -18.02 -5.91 22.14
CA SER A 676 -18.85 -4.70 22.08
C SER A 676 -20.05 -4.80 21.14
N ASP A 677 -21.10 -4.03 21.43
CA ASP A 677 -22.15 -3.64 20.50
C ASP A 677 -22.00 -2.15 20.16
N LEU A 678 -21.90 -1.84 18.86
CA LEU A 678 -21.63 -0.49 18.34
C LEU A 678 -20.43 0.22 18.99
N LEU A 679 -19.46 -0.51 19.56
CA LEU A 679 -18.30 -0.01 20.31
C LEU A 679 -18.62 0.77 21.61
N ALA A 680 -19.88 1.16 21.81
CA ALA A 680 -20.30 1.98 22.94
C ALA A 680 -20.75 1.15 24.14
N TRP A 681 -21.29 -0.06 23.93
CA TRP A 681 -21.76 -0.93 25.00
C TRP A 681 -21.08 -2.29 24.95
N ALA A 682 -20.90 -2.94 26.10
CA ALA A 682 -20.54 -4.35 26.14
C ALA A 682 -21.77 -5.19 25.79
N LYS A 683 -21.59 -6.26 25.02
CA LYS A 683 -22.66 -7.25 24.77
C LYS A 683 -23.13 -7.92 26.07
N LYS A 684 -22.20 -8.08 27.02
CA LYS A 684 -22.46 -8.52 28.39
C LYS A 684 -22.09 -7.43 29.39
N PRO A 685 -22.99 -6.48 29.67
CA PRO A 685 -22.69 -5.34 30.52
C PRO A 685 -22.34 -5.78 31.94
N MET A 686 -21.34 -5.12 32.53
CA MET A 686 -20.83 -5.50 33.85
C MET A 686 -21.86 -5.26 34.95
N ILE A 687 -22.80 -4.31 34.80
CA ILE A 687 -23.83 -4.07 35.83
C ILE A 687 -24.72 -5.29 36.09
N ASP A 688 -24.84 -6.20 35.13
CA ASP A 688 -25.62 -7.44 35.26
C ASP A 688 -24.83 -8.54 35.96
N ARG A 689 -23.51 -8.44 35.95
CA ARG A 689 -22.57 -9.44 36.49
C ARG A 689 -21.83 -8.96 37.72
N ILE A 690 -21.96 -7.69 38.07
CA ILE A 690 -21.17 -7.07 39.13
C ILE A 690 -21.33 -7.86 40.44
N HIS A 691 -22.56 -8.26 40.77
CA HIS A 691 -22.92 -9.07 41.94
C HIS A 691 -22.14 -10.40 42.07
N LEU A 692 -21.51 -10.89 41.00
CA LEU A 692 -20.67 -12.09 40.99
C LEU A 692 -19.25 -11.86 41.53
N ILE A 693 -18.78 -10.61 41.60
CA ILE A 693 -17.51 -10.29 42.29
C ILE A 693 -17.71 -10.58 43.78
N ASP A 694 -16.74 -11.21 44.43
CA ASP A 694 -16.81 -11.54 45.86
C ASP A 694 -17.08 -10.30 46.73
N GLN A 695 -18.03 -10.40 47.67
CA GLN A 695 -18.47 -9.30 48.55
C GLN A 695 -17.37 -8.78 49.48
N ARG A 696 -16.25 -9.51 49.63
CA ARG A 696 -15.09 -9.06 50.41
C ARG A 696 -14.21 -8.07 49.64
N ILE A 697 -14.36 -7.97 48.32
CA ILE A 697 -13.53 -7.11 47.46
C ILE A 697 -14.19 -5.74 47.35
N PRO A 698 -13.66 -4.68 47.99
CA PRO A 698 -14.18 -3.33 47.82
C PRO A 698 -13.92 -2.85 46.38
N ILE A 699 -14.88 -2.11 45.84
CA ILE A 699 -14.85 -1.56 44.49
C ILE A 699 -14.88 -0.04 44.57
N HIS A 700 -13.85 0.61 44.02
CA HIS A 700 -13.76 2.07 43.97
C HIS A 700 -13.90 2.54 42.52
N PHE A 701 -14.96 3.29 42.22
CA PHE A 701 -15.14 3.96 40.94
C PHE A 701 -14.54 5.37 41.01
N LEU A 702 -13.64 5.68 40.08
CA LEU A 702 -13.11 7.03 39.88
C LEU A 702 -13.58 7.55 38.52
N HIS A 703 -14.50 8.51 38.51
CA HIS A 703 -15.05 9.11 37.29
C HIS A 703 -14.51 10.51 37.05
N GLY A 704 -14.44 10.92 35.77
CA GLY A 704 -14.24 12.31 35.41
C GLY A 704 -15.58 13.04 35.30
N GLU A 705 -15.66 14.26 35.82
CA GLU A 705 -16.87 15.10 35.77
C GLU A 705 -17.40 15.33 34.34
N HIS A 706 -16.50 15.41 33.36
CA HIS A 706 -16.81 15.65 31.95
C HIS A 706 -16.63 14.39 31.09
N SER A 707 -16.65 13.20 31.71
CA SER A 707 -16.57 11.96 30.96
C SER A 707 -17.83 11.71 30.12
N TRP A 708 -17.63 11.03 29.00
CA TRP A 708 -18.71 10.47 28.18
C TRP A 708 -19.19 9.11 28.72
N ILE A 709 -18.50 8.53 29.69
CA ILE A 709 -18.92 7.31 30.39
C ILE A 709 -20.02 7.66 31.39
N ASP A 710 -21.11 6.90 31.36
CA ASP A 710 -22.26 7.11 32.23
C ASP A 710 -21.98 6.71 33.70
N ILE A 711 -22.02 7.69 34.59
CA ILE A 711 -21.86 7.49 36.04
C ILE A 711 -23.04 6.76 36.69
N ASN A 712 -24.24 6.75 36.07
CA ASN A 712 -25.40 6.08 36.68
C ASN A 712 -25.15 4.59 36.90
N SER A 713 -24.29 3.98 36.07
CA SER A 713 -23.92 2.57 36.21
C SER A 713 -23.16 2.29 37.51
N SER A 714 -22.33 3.21 38.00
CA SER A 714 -21.64 3.07 39.30
C SER A 714 -22.60 3.31 40.47
N MET A 715 -23.55 4.23 40.34
CA MET A 715 -24.62 4.42 41.33
C MET A 715 -25.52 3.18 41.46
N ILE A 716 -25.90 2.56 40.34
CA ILE A 716 -26.66 1.29 40.35
C ILE A 716 -25.82 0.18 40.97
N ALA A 717 -24.50 0.15 40.71
CA ALA A 717 -23.59 -0.80 41.33
C ALA A 717 -23.57 -0.65 42.85
N GLN A 718 -23.50 0.59 43.36
CA GLN A 718 -23.57 0.89 44.79
C GLN A 718 -24.92 0.50 45.42
N GLY A 719 -26.02 0.64 44.68
CA GLY A 719 -27.32 0.13 45.13
C GLY A 719 -27.43 -1.41 45.19
N LYS A 720 -26.54 -2.14 44.50
CA LYS A 720 -26.52 -3.61 44.47
C LYS A 720 -25.59 -4.24 45.52
N ARG A 721 -24.74 -3.45 46.17
CA ARG A 721 -23.73 -3.95 47.11
C ARG A 721 -23.08 -2.85 47.96
N ASP A 722 -22.82 -3.20 49.21
CA ASP A 722 -22.49 -2.25 50.29
C ASP A 722 -21.05 -1.73 50.26
N ASN A 723 -20.16 -2.37 49.49
CA ASN A 723 -18.71 -2.08 49.45
C ASN A 723 -18.26 -1.38 48.15
N VAL A 724 -19.15 -0.57 47.57
CA VAL A 724 -18.88 0.24 46.38
C VAL A 724 -18.76 1.71 46.75
N TYR A 725 -17.64 2.30 46.38
CA TYR A 725 -17.32 3.71 46.60
C TYR A 725 -17.23 4.41 45.25
N ILE A 726 -17.72 5.65 45.18
CA ILE A 726 -17.76 6.43 43.95
C ILE A 726 -17.20 7.80 44.26
N ASP A 727 -16.14 8.17 43.56
CA ASP A 727 -15.58 9.51 43.59
C ASP A 727 -15.59 10.09 42.16
N THR A 728 -15.76 11.41 42.07
CA THR A 728 -15.72 12.16 40.81
C THR A 728 -14.64 13.22 40.89
N ILE A 729 -13.72 13.21 39.94
CA ILE A 729 -12.63 14.16 39.83
C ILE A 729 -13.10 15.31 38.95
N LYS A 730 -13.03 16.52 39.50
CA LYS A 730 -13.50 17.75 38.86
C LYS A 730 -12.67 18.09 37.63
N GLU A 731 -13.30 18.70 36.64
CA GLU A 731 -12.67 19.14 35.37
C GLU A 731 -12.04 18.01 34.53
N ALA A 732 -12.10 16.76 34.99
CA ALA A 732 -11.50 15.62 34.31
C ALA A 732 -12.47 14.98 33.31
N GLY A 733 -11.95 14.54 32.16
CA GLY A 733 -12.69 13.77 31.18
C GLY A 733 -12.47 12.26 31.34
N HIS A 734 -12.52 11.52 30.22
CA HIS A 734 -12.37 10.06 30.22
C HIS A 734 -10.98 9.56 30.63
N HIS A 735 -9.92 10.34 30.37
CA HIS A 735 -8.55 9.98 30.73
C HIS A 735 -8.21 10.65 32.06
N VAL A 736 -8.96 10.32 33.12
CA VAL A 736 -8.94 11.00 34.43
C VAL A 736 -7.52 11.17 34.97
N TYR A 737 -6.70 10.11 34.86
CA TYR A 737 -5.29 10.08 35.29
C TYR A 737 -4.36 11.04 34.53
N ALA A 738 -4.75 11.51 33.35
CA ALA A 738 -4.00 12.45 32.53
C ALA A 738 -4.65 13.84 32.45
N ASP A 739 -5.97 13.93 32.64
CA ASP A 739 -6.70 15.21 32.67
C ASP A 739 -6.43 15.99 33.96
N ALA A 740 -6.43 15.29 35.10
CA ALA A 740 -6.18 15.87 36.41
C ALA A 740 -5.23 14.96 37.23
N PRO A 741 -3.94 14.82 36.83
CA PRO A 741 -3.04 13.83 37.40
C PRO A 741 -2.80 14.00 38.91
N ASP A 742 -2.69 15.24 39.39
CA ASP A 742 -2.44 15.51 40.81
C ASP A 742 -3.65 15.13 41.69
N ASP A 743 -4.86 15.48 41.23
CA ASP A 743 -6.10 15.08 41.93
C ASP A 743 -6.30 13.57 41.84
N PHE A 744 -6.06 12.96 40.68
CA PHE A 744 -6.13 11.52 40.51
C PHE A 744 -5.19 10.79 41.48
N ASP A 745 -3.94 11.21 41.58
CA ASP A 745 -2.97 10.64 42.51
C ASP A 745 -3.39 10.85 43.97
N MET A 746 -3.97 12.00 44.31
CA MET A 746 -4.52 12.28 45.64
C MET A 746 -5.66 11.32 46.01
N TYR A 747 -6.67 11.18 45.13
CA TYR A 747 -7.80 10.27 45.35
C TYR A 747 -7.33 8.82 45.42
N LEU A 748 -6.45 8.41 44.52
CA LEU A 748 -5.89 7.08 44.51
C LEU A 748 -5.12 6.82 45.80
N LYS A 749 -4.25 7.74 46.24
CA LYS A 749 -3.55 7.64 47.52
C LYS A 749 -4.50 7.51 48.71
N ARG A 750 -5.62 8.23 48.74
CA ARG A 750 -6.66 8.08 49.78
C ARG A 750 -7.28 6.68 49.76
N ILE A 751 -7.62 6.15 48.59
CA ILE A 751 -8.14 4.78 48.42
C ILE A 751 -7.11 3.75 48.92
N LEU A 752 -5.84 3.98 48.60
CA LEU A 752 -4.73 3.10 48.94
C LEU A 752 -4.33 3.15 50.44
N ILE A 753 -4.55 4.28 51.12
CA ILE A 753 -4.20 4.52 52.53
C ILE A 753 -5.33 4.16 53.50
N ASN A 754 -6.60 4.22 53.11
CA ASN A 754 -7.76 3.94 53.97
C ASN A 754 -7.84 2.45 54.40
N ARG A 755 -6.86 2.05 55.22
CA ARG A 755 -6.62 0.75 55.83
C ARG A 755 -6.05 0.92 57.24
N ASN A 756 -6.65 1.83 58.01
CA ASN A 756 -6.79 1.63 59.44
C ASN A 756 -8.25 1.81 59.78
#